data_AF-A0A5P8MYE4-F1
#
_entry.id   AF-A0A5P8MYE4-F1
#
_cell.length_a   1.000
_cell.length_b   1.000
_cell.length_c   1.000
_cell.angle_alpha   90.00
_cell.angle_beta   90.00
_cell.angle_gamma   90.00
#
_symmetry.space_group_name_H-M   'P 1'
#
loop_
_entity.id
_entity.type
_entity.pdbx_description
1 polymer ?
#
loop_
_entity_poly.entity_id
_entity_poly.type
_entity_poly.pdbx_seq_one_letter_code
_entity_poly.pdbx_strand_id
1 'polypeptide(L)'
;MVRLIKALMHAACALMALTAPAAAQGCAGITLSSDVFASWSNPKPDPDDFILPGPAGMPLIFTRVDLGKAGLYGDEKTTYKMGADKKVFETPLDVRVASPIIDAAGNSVLLIGKYELSKAQYVYIMGGGQLGRGVEALASRTKDERVLGVLLDYVAPESKCKGVLTKPIADLLSEPITYLSYRDYVEVLDVFNLFCIGNRSCADKLAALSRNPDYPGFVRLPTEHEWEFVARGGEEFIAGTITRQSLQTDVPAMPSGTFLQDFAHLGNEPQRLLPIGSRKKLFGFYDVIGNAGELMLNPFTAENGFGAVGAYVSRGGSYRLPSEQFRISMRDEQPAFRRDDVSKSLLVQNFPYVGIRLALGLPVIGSTQRTGSTELNDQFVATYQAISETGDPAGNNFANAKDLGVLTGNGAETVERLSDDDTEDFFSLTLNEYAALEIEIKPTEPLTLSVLDEADTLYGTLAATKPQKSLTTRDLLPGRYFLRLASNGARSPPNRYTLSVRKKPTADTGIARPESAALASALPLASGYTVTGFIGAGDRADTYPVIMNDARAGMSISVSELKSPVTLIYLDERQQIVASATSEAGKTAFELAVPVAQGSRGFVQVVAAGNGSTGYRLTISPKKLFDEAFSTTLGQATRQTVARRAYPGMLTPQGNRLFLPITLNEPAKLRIELTGLLAAADMEVIDSNGNPATSDHKRPGTQDEVFAKDLESGKYTVRVQLASGALLTPFNLYFSTEEFSGARTFDPATARANATELTGIEFDNLKRGEAKYFKITVSDDRALLIADLFGFSAASDLDLYVEGHDGGVIGKSTNSGSAQETIRATVERGTYYLRVAPSGTASQNNFTINVDLVTEMKDPDLSWMGSFVESHDDWTIYSQGGKCYAVTIAQNVEPDIGWRPQKPYFYIGVERADASIWIALDQSTKAGGDTTYKNGEVSVQVDGRYVPGEFEGRQLKPLTRRNCASNSCIDSDAIRSFRNGHYLEITGADPVSDGRVAVSYSLSGYTKSAQRINQICGARANWVWNK
;
A
#
# COMPACT_ATOMS: atom_id res chain seq x y z
N MET A 1 22.47 46.88 -35.61
CA MET A 1 21.04 46.90 -36.01
C MET A 1 20.91 46.61 -37.51
N VAL A 2 19.79 46.02 -37.93
CA VAL A 2 19.24 45.98 -39.31
C VAL A 2 20.26 45.92 -40.47
N ARG A 3 21.08 44.85 -40.53
CA ARG A 3 21.72 44.37 -41.79
C ARG A 3 22.31 42.96 -41.72
N LEU A 4 22.70 42.48 -40.53
CA LEU A 4 23.30 41.15 -40.34
C LEU A 4 22.32 39.95 -40.37
N ILE A 5 21.05 40.17 -40.72
CA ILE A 5 19.96 39.16 -40.67
C ILE A 5 19.75 38.46 -42.05
N LYS A 6 20.57 38.78 -43.07
CA LYS A 6 20.45 38.22 -44.43
C LYS A 6 21.68 37.44 -44.95
N ALA A 7 22.64 37.10 -44.09
CA ALA A 7 23.94 36.56 -44.51
C ALA A 7 24.21 35.08 -44.16
N LEU A 8 23.29 34.37 -43.49
CA LEU A 8 23.46 32.95 -43.11
C LEU A 8 22.48 31.99 -43.79
N MET A 9 21.37 32.49 -44.37
CA MET A 9 20.63 31.75 -45.38
C MET A 9 21.44 31.80 -46.70
N HIS A 10 22.31 30.80 -46.94
CA HIS A 10 22.76 30.30 -48.26
C HIS A 10 23.80 29.15 -48.18
N ALA A 11 24.37 28.85 -47.00
CA ALA A 11 25.47 27.88 -46.83
C ALA A 11 25.04 26.50 -46.29
N ALA A 12 23.94 25.92 -46.80
CA ALA A 12 23.45 24.60 -46.38
C ALA A 12 22.74 23.81 -47.51
N CYS A 13 23.04 24.11 -48.78
CA CYS A 13 22.30 23.57 -49.94
C CYS A 13 23.25 22.97 -51.00
N ALA A 14 24.11 22.03 -50.60
CA ALA A 14 25.06 21.41 -51.52
C ALA A 14 25.57 19.99 -51.16
N LEU A 15 24.91 19.22 -50.26
CA LEU A 15 25.18 17.77 -50.14
C LEU A 15 24.05 16.99 -49.44
N MET A 16 22.99 16.64 -50.17
CA MET A 16 22.10 15.49 -49.92
C MET A 16 21.06 15.37 -51.05
N ALA A 17 21.44 14.69 -52.14
CA ALA A 17 20.46 13.99 -52.96
C ALA A 17 20.34 12.57 -52.37
N LEU A 18 19.20 12.12 -51.86
CA LEU A 18 17.98 11.79 -52.62
C LEU A 18 18.21 10.77 -53.75
N THR A 19 18.69 9.59 -53.37
CA THR A 19 18.20 8.33 -53.96
C THR A 19 17.86 7.33 -52.86
N ALA A 20 16.59 7.29 -52.45
CA ALA A 20 16.03 6.08 -51.84
C ALA A 20 16.01 4.93 -52.88
N PRO A 21 15.66 3.70 -52.48
CA PRO A 21 14.23 3.36 -52.55
C PRO A 21 13.73 2.40 -51.45
N ALA A 22 12.40 2.31 -51.30
CA ALA A 22 11.73 1.55 -50.24
C ALA A 22 11.25 0.15 -50.66
N ALA A 23 11.19 -0.75 -49.69
CA ALA A 23 10.84 -2.16 -49.81
C ALA A 23 10.34 -2.68 -48.43
N ALA A 24 9.52 -3.73 -48.30
CA ALA A 24 8.87 -4.51 -49.36
C ALA A 24 7.71 -5.41 -48.86
N GLN A 25 6.71 -4.83 -48.20
CA GLN A 25 5.57 -5.59 -47.68
C GLN A 25 4.30 -5.43 -48.52
N GLY A 26 4.22 -6.22 -49.60
CA GLY A 26 3.00 -6.52 -50.36
C GLY A 26 2.37 -7.84 -49.94
N CYS A 27 2.10 -7.99 -48.65
CA CYS A 27 1.01 -8.80 -48.12
C CYS A 27 0.82 -10.27 -48.67
N ALA A 28 1.33 -11.41 -48.11
CA ALA A 28 1.08 -12.89 -48.48
C ALA A 28 -0.41 -13.35 -48.29
N GLY A 29 -1.00 -14.59 -48.44
CA GLY A 29 -2.52 -14.80 -48.65
C GLY A 29 -3.45 -15.86 -47.91
N ILE A 30 -4.75 -15.55 -47.53
CA ILE A 30 -5.65 -16.31 -46.53
C ILE A 30 -6.85 -17.16 -47.01
N THR A 31 -7.38 -17.91 -46.03
CA THR A 31 -8.81 -17.98 -45.68
C THR A 31 -9.05 -17.70 -44.17
N LEU A 32 -10.06 -16.92 -43.77
CA LEU A 32 -10.50 -16.78 -42.36
C LEU A 32 -11.04 -18.15 -41.89
N SER A 33 -10.31 -18.84 -41.01
CA SER A 33 -10.71 -20.16 -40.50
C SER A 33 -11.62 -20.06 -39.28
N SER A 34 -12.27 -21.18 -38.94
CA SER A 34 -12.98 -21.40 -37.67
C SER A 34 -12.15 -20.98 -36.47
N ASP A 35 -10.87 -21.32 -36.47
CA ASP A 35 -9.99 -21.23 -35.29
C ASP A 35 -9.50 -19.79 -35.09
N VAL A 36 -9.29 -19.05 -36.19
CA VAL A 36 -9.06 -17.60 -36.15
C VAL A 36 -10.32 -16.86 -35.70
N PHE A 37 -11.51 -17.28 -36.16
CA PHE A 37 -12.77 -16.68 -35.75
C PHE A 37 -13.12 -16.99 -34.27
N ALA A 38 -12.72 -18.16 -33.79
CA ALA A 38 -12.82 -18.55 -32.39
C ALA A 38 -11.83 -17.78 -31.51
N SER A 39 -10.56 -17.59 -31.93
CA SER A 39 -9.58 -16.84 -31.13
C SER A 39 -9.94 -15.36 -30.95
N TRP A 40 -10.82 -14.83 -31.79
CA TRP A 40 -11.41 -13.50 -31.70
C TRP A 40 -12.55 -13.35 -30.67
N SER A 41 -13.11 -14.44 -30.14
CA SER A 41 -14.36 -14.38 -29.36
C SER A 41 -14.51 -15.45 -28.27
N ASN A 42 -14.09 -16.69 -28.52
CA ASN A 42 -14.02 -17.75 -27.52
C ASN A 42 -12.79 -18.66 -27.73
N PRO A 43 -11.56 -18.19 -27.43
CA PRO A 43 -10.35 -19.00 -27.56
C PRO A 43 -10.29 -20.20 -26.61
N LYS A 44 -11.05 -20.19 -25.52
CA LYS A 44 -11.13 -21.25 -24.50
C LYS A 44 -12.59 -21.60 -24.21
N PRO A 45 -13.30 -22.31 -25.11
CA PRO A 45 -14.70 -22.65 -24.89
C PRO A 45 -14.88 -23.63 -23.72
N ASP A 46 -15.81 -23.33 -22.82
CA ASP A 46 -16.30 -24.25 -21.78
C ASP A 46 -17.71 -24.76 -22.16
N PRO A 47 -18.15 -25.93 -21.67
CA PRO A 47 -19.48 -26.49 -22.01
C PRO A 47 -20.65 -25.58 -21.61
N ASP A 48 -20.49 -24.84 -20.51
CA ASP A 48 -21.55 -24.03 -19.88
C ASP A 48 -21.54 -22.55 -20.32
N ASP A 49 -20.76 -22.21 -21.36
CA ASP A 49 -20.66 -20.86 -21.91
C ASP A 49 -22.01 -20.34 -22.42
N PHE A 50 -22.48 -19.20 -21.90
CA PHE A 50 -23.64 -18.52 -22.46
C PHE A 50 -23.23 -17.73 -23.71
N ILE A 51 -23.31 -18.39 -24.86
CA ILE A 51 -22.98 -17.83 -26.18
C ILE A 51 -24.14 -16.99 -26.72
N LEU A 52 -23.95 -15.68 -26.87
CA LEU A 52 -24.93 -14.75 -27.44
C LEU A 52 -24.54 -14.40 -28.89
N PRO A 53 -25.35 -14.76 -29.92
CA PRO A 53 -24.94 -14.63 -31.32
C PRO A 53 -25.02 -13.18 -31.82
N GLY A 54 -23.92 -12.67 -32.38
CA GLY A 54 -23.82 -11.33 -32.97
C GLY A 54 -23.73 -11.30 -34.50
N PRO A 55 -23.42 -10.13 -35.09
CA PRO A 55 -23.37 -9.93 -36.54
C PRO A 55 -22.40 -10.87 -37.26
N ALA A 56 -22.82 -11.40 -38.42
CA ALA A 56 -22.09 -12.41 -39.18
C ALA A 56 -21.62 -13.64 -38.37
N GLY A 57 -22.32 -13.96 -37.27
CA GLY A 57 -22.01 -15.09 -36.39
C GLY A 57 -20.98 -14.80 -35.30
N MET A 58 -20.45 -13.58 -35.20
CA MET A 58 -19.47 -13.19 -34.18
C MET A 58 -20.14 -13.18 -32.79
N PRO A 59 -19.80 -14.09 -31.86
CA PRO A 59 -20.51 -14.19 -30.60
C PRO A 59 -19.93 -13.26 -29.53
N LEU A 60 -20.77 -12.91 -28.55
CA LEU A 60 -20.35 -12.49 -27.22
C LEU A 60 -20.50 -13.68 -26.26
N ILE A 61 -19.55 -13.85 -25.34
CA ILE A 61 -19.47 -15.03 -24.45
C ILE A 61 -19.56 -14.58 -23.01
N PHE A 62 -20.49 -15.15 -22.25
CA PHE A 62 -20.69 -14.86 -20.84
C PHE A 62 -20.49 -16.13 -20.01
N THR A 63 -19.73 -16.00 -18.93
CA THR A 63 -19.65 -17.00 -17.86
C THR A 63 -20.90 -16.85 -16.98
N ARG A 64 -21.54 -17.97 -16.66
CA ARG A 64 -22.61 -18.06 -15.66
C ARG A 64 -22.00 -18.10 -14.26
N VAL A 65 -22.58 -17.32 -13.35
CA VAL A 65 -22.25 -17.28 -11.93
C VAL A 65 -23.53 -17.55 -11.13
N ASP A 66 -23.59 -18.64 -10.37
CA ASP A 66 -24.77 -19.03 -9.62
C ASP A 66 -24.92 -18.21 -8.32
N LEU A 67 -25.96 -17.36 -8.29
CA LEU A 67 -26.41 -16.66 -7.08
C LEU A 67 -27.42 -17.51 -6.27
N GLY A 68 -27.66 -18.76 -6.68
CA GLY A 68 -28.56 -19.69 -6.00
C GLY A 68 -30.00 -19.17 -5.87
N LYS A 69 -30.57 -19.26 -4.67
CA LYS A 69 -31.97 -18.87 -4.38
C LYS A 69 -32.13 -17.43 -3.88
N ALA A 70 -31.08 -16.60 -3.98
CA ALA A 70 -31.03 -15.25 -3.46
C ALA A 70 -32.06 -14.27 -4.09
N GLY A 71 -32.72 -14.67 -5.18
CA GLY A 71 -33.83 -13.94 -5.77
C GLY A 71 -33.44 -12.62 -6.42
N LEU A 72 -34.41 -11.73 -6.57
CA LEU A 72 -34.22 -10.44 -7.24
C LEU A 72 -33.39 -9.44 -6.41
N TYR A 73 -33.38 -9.60 -5.08
CA TYR A 73 -32.80 -8.63 -4.14
C TYR A 73 -31.49 -9.10 -3.48
N GLY A 74 -31.11 -10.37 -3.67
CA GLY A 74 -29.97 -10.99 -3.01
C GLY A 74 -30.26 -11.43 -1.57
N ASP A 75 -29.38 -12.25 -1.02
CA ASP A 75 -29.37 -12.73 0.36
C ASP A 75 -27.99 -12.51 1.03
N GLU A 76 -27.82 -13.00 2.27
CA GLU A 76 -26.56 -12.90 3.03
C GLU A 76 -25.36 -13.60 2.39
N LYS A 77 -25.58 -14.60 1.52
CA LYS A 77 -24.51 -15.29 0.77
C LYS A 77 -24.05 -14.49 -0.45
N THR A 78 -24.97 -13.72 -1.04
CA THR A 78 -24.63 -12.71 -2.04
C THR A 78 -24.17 -11.36 -1.45
N THR A 79 -24.09 -11.26 -0.12
CA THR A 79 -23.64 -10.05 0.59
C THR A 79 -22.16 -10.18 0.95
N TYR A 80 -21.36 -9.21 0.52
CA TYR A 80 -19.95 -9.11 0.86
C TYR A 80 -19.56 -7.66 1.15
N LYS A 81 -18.36 -7.45 1.69
CA LYS A 81 -17.81 -6.13 1.90
C LYS A 81 -16.86 -5.79 0.74
N MET A 82 -17.23 -4.83 -0.09
CA MET A 82 -16.40 -4.32 -1.19
C MET A 82 -15.35 -3.36 -0.62
N GLY A 83 -14.19 -3.24 -1.28
CA GLY A 83 -13.13 -2.30 -0.89
C GLY A 83 -11.97 -2.94 -0.12
N ALA A 84 -11.15 -2.10 0.53
CA ALA A 84 -9.98 -2.49 1.31
C ALA A 84 -9.72 -1.54 2.49
N ASP A 85 -9.31 -2.09 3.62
CA ASP A 85 -9.13 -1.36 4.86
C ASP A 85 -8.08 -0.24 4.76
N LYS A 86 -8.40 0.93 5.32
CA LYS A 86 -7.52 2.11 5.41
C LYS A 86 -7.02 2.64 4.06
N LYS A 87 -7.66 2.27 2.95
CA LYS A 87 -7.44 2.84 1.61
C LYS A 87 -8.42 3.98 1.34
N VAL A 88 -7.91 5.09 0.80
CA VAL A 88 -8.73 6.25 0.40
C VAL A 88 -9.41 5.92 -0.94
N PHE A 89 -10.70 6.25 -1.07
CA PHE A 89 -11.56 5.94 -2.24
C PHE A 89 -11.84 4.45 -2.53
N GLU A 90 -11.26 3.53 -1.75
CA GLU A 90 -11.57 2.09 -1.76
C GLU A 90 -12.19 1.65 -0.42
N THR A 91 -12.84 2.54 0.34
CA THR A 91 -13.14 2.29 1.76
C THR A 91 -14.27 1.26 1.97
N PRO A 92 -14.16 0.32 2.93
CA PRO A 92 -15.00 -0.86 2.90
C PRO A 92 -16.51 -0.61 3.07
N LEU A 93 -17.32 -1.16 2.16
CA LEU A 93 -18.78 -1.00 2.12
C LEU A 93 -19.49 -2.35 2.05
N ASP A 94 -20.52 -2.57 2.87
CA ASP A 94 -21.34 -3.79 2.79
C ASP A 94 -22.35 -3.70 1.63
N VAL A 95 -22.23 -4.63 0.69
CA VAL A 95 -22.88 -4.59 -0.62
C VAL A 95 -23.43 -5.96 -1.01
N ARG A 96 -24.54 -5.97 -1.75
CA ARG A 96 -25.29 -7.17 -2.09
C ARG A 96 -25.43 -7.31 -3.61
N VAL A 97 -24.97 -8.44 -4.14
CA VAL A 97 -25.04 -8.73 -5.58
C VAL A 97 -26.32 -9.50 -5.88
N ALA A 98 -27.15 -8.97 -6.79
CA ALA A 98 -28.41 -9.58 -7.15
C ALA A 98 -28.63 -9.51 -8.67
N SER A 99 -29.52 -10.35 -9.19
CA SER A 99 -29.77 -10.42 -10.62
C SER A 99 -31.25 -10.65 -10.94
N PRO A 100 -31.81 -9.97 -11.94
CA PRO A 100 -33.13 -10.29 -12.48
C PRO A 100 -33.12 -11.54 -13.39
N ILE A 101 -31.94 -11.98 -13.84
CA ILE A 101 -31.79 -13.18 -14.68
C ILE A 101 -32.05 -14.42 -13.82
N ILE A 102 -32.82 -15.37 -14.36
CA ILE A 102 -32.99 -16.69 -13.76
C ILE A 102 -32.62 -17.82 -14.73
N ASP A 103 -32.27 -18.98 -14.18
CA ASP A 103 -32.16 -20.23 -14.93
C ASP A 103 -33.53 -20.94 -15.08
N ALA A 104 -33.52 -22.06 -15.82
CA ALA A 104 -34.72 -22.88 -16.04
C ALA A 104 -35.28 -23.57 -14.78
N ALA A 105 -34.59 -23.49 -13.63
CA ALA A 105 -35.05 -23.97 -12.33
C ALA A 105 -35.47 -22.82 -11.39
N GLY A 106 -35.39 -21.56 -11.84
CA GLY A 106 -35.75 -20.37 -11.08
C GLY A 106 -34.65 -19.83 -10.16
N ASN A 107 -33.43 -20.39 -10.21
CA ASN A 107 -32.30 -19.85 -9.47
C ASN A 107 -31.85 -18.53 -10.11
N SER A 108 -31.42 -17.57 -9.30
CA SER A 108 -30.87 -16.29 -9.80
C SER A 108 -29.42 -16.49 -10.23
N VAL A 109 -29.05 -15.92 -11.37
CA VAL A 109 -27.71 -16.08 -11.96
C VAL A 109 -27.17 -14.74 -12.45
N LEU A 110 -25.86 -14.53 -12.35
CA LEU A 110 -25.18 -13.40 -12.96
C LEU A 110 -24.50 -13.88 -14.25
N LEU A 111 -24.57 -13.07 -15.31
CA LEU A 111 -23.93 -13.34 -16.60
C LEU A 111 -22.99 -12.18 -16.94
N ILE A 112 -21.69 -12.40 -16.71
CA ILE A 112 -20.60 -11.47 -17.01
C ILE A 112 -19.74 -12.04 -18.13
N GLY A 113 -19.19 -11.16 -18.97
CA GLY A 113 -18.34 -11.50 -20.09
C GLY A 113 -17.16 -12.36 -19.64
N LYS A 114 -17.00 -13.52 -20.26
CA LYS A 114 -15.93 -14.48 -19.95
C LYS A 114 -14.53 -13.88 -20.16
N TYR A 115 -14.45 -12.95 -21.11
CA TYR A 115 -13.29 -12.16 -21.48
C TYR A 115 -13.68 -10.67 -21.53
N GLU A 116 -12.68 -9.81 -21.67
CA GLU A 116 -12.82 -8.47 -22.22
C GLU A 116 -13.44 -8.52 -23.64
N LEU A 117 -14.12 -7.44 -24.08
CA LEU A 117 -14.55 -7.29 -25.47
C LEU A 117 -13.32 -7.18 -26.38
N SER A 118 -13.21 -8.05 -27.40
CA SER A 118 -12.12 -7.99 -28.36
C SER A 118 -12.31 -6.88 -29.41
N LYS A 119 -11.21 -6.42 -30.01
CA LYS A 119 -11.27 -5.52 -31.17
C LYS A 119 -12.01 -6.17 -32.36
N ALA A 120 -11.98 -7.49 -32.49
CA ALA A 120 -12.72 -8.26 -33.50
C ALA A 120 -14.23 -8.14 -33.29
N GLN A 121 -14.69 -8.39 -32.05
CA GLN A 121 -16.10 -8.22 -31.69
C GLN A 121 -16.52 -6.76 -31.92
N TYR A 122 -15.71 -5.78 -31.50
CA TYR A 122 -15.96 -4.35 -31.76
C TYR A 122 -16.17 -4.06 -33.27
N VAL A 123 -15.23 -4.47 -34.15
CA VAL A 123 -15.35 -4.19 -35.59
C VAL A 123 -16.49 -4.97 -36.26
N TYR A 124 -16.77 -6.21 -35.84
CA TYR A 124 -17.92 -6.95 -36.37
C TYR A 124 -19.25 -6.32 -35.96
N ILE A 125 -19.34 -5.74 -34.76
CA ILE A 125 -20.53 -5.03 -34.28
C ILE A 125 -20.69 -3.70 -35.03
N MET A 126 -19.70 -2.81 -34.97
CA MET A 126 -19.76 -1.49 -35.61
C MET A 126 -19.81 -1.56 -37.14
N GLY A 127 -19.29 -2.64 -37.74
CA GLY A 127 -19.37 -2.91 -39.18
C GLY A 127 -20.65 -3.60 -39.64
N GLY A 128 -21.58 -3.95 -38.74
CA GLY A 128 -22.80 -4.71 -39.09
C GLY A 128 -22.49 -6.08 -39.71
N GLY A 129 -21.46 -6.75 -39.21
CA GLY A 129 -20.91 -8.01 -39.74
C GLY A 129 -19.92 -7.84 -40.89
N GLN A 130 -19.69 -6.62 -41.39
CA GLN A 130 -18.73 -6.34 -42.46
C GLN A 130 -17.41 -5.80 -41.89
N LEU A 131 -16.40 -6.67 -41.84
CA LEU A 131 -15.09 -6.37 -41.25
C LEU A 131 -14.45 -5.06 -41.78
N GLY A 132 -14.57 -4.78 -43.09
CA GLY A 132 -14.08 -3.53 -43.69
C GLY A 132 -14.66 -2.27 -43.05
N ARG A 133 -16.00 -2.18 -42.98
CA ARG A 133 -16.71 -1.05 -42.36
C ARG A 133 -16.40 -0.91 -40.87
N GLY A 134 -16.26 -2.06 -40.19
CA GLY A 134 -15.88 -2.11 -38.79
C GLY A 134 -14.50 -1.54 -38.53
N VAL A 135 -13.54 -1.88 -39.39
CA VAL A 135 -12.18 -1.36 -39.34
C VAL A 135 -12.15 0.14 -39.69
N GLU A 136 -12.88 0.59 -40.71
CA GLU A 136 -13.04 2.03 -41.01
C GLU A 136 -13.58 2.79 -39.78
N ALA A 137 -14.63 2.27 -39.14
CA ALA A 137 -15.23 2.85 -37.95
C ALA A 137 -14.22 2.92 -36.78
N LEU A 138 -13.51 1.82 -36.47
CA LEU A 138 -12.53 1.77 -35.39
C LEU A 138 -11.35 2.73 -35.64
N ALA A 139 -10.76 2.69 -36.84
CA ALA A 139 -9.62 3.54 -37.20
C ALA A 139 -9.96 5.04 -37.20
N SER A 140 -11.22 5.41 -37.48
CA SER A 140 -11.66 6.81 -37.40
C SER A 140 -11.75 7.37 -35.97
N ARG A 141 -11.85 6.51 -34.95
CA ARG A 141 -12.12 6.87 -33.55
C ARG A 141 -10.88 6.74 -32.66
N THR A 142 -10.19 5.61 -32.77
CA THR A 142 -9.12 5.22 -31.85
C THR A 142 -7.89 6.13 -31.88
N LYS A 143 -7.04 5.97 -30.87
CA LYS A 143 -5.70 6.56 -30.77
C LYS A 143 -4.60 5.51 -30.59
N ASP A 144 -4.89 4.22 -30.76
CA ASP A 144 -3.87 3.17 -30.83
C ASP A 144 -3.11 3.30 -32.15
N GLU A 145 -1.85 3.75 -32.10
CA GLU A 145 -1.00 3.91 -33.28
C GLU A 145 -0.76 2.58 -34.02
N ARG A 146 -0.89 1.43 -33.33
CA ARG A 146 -0.84 0.11 -33.97
C ARG A 146 -2.09 -0.14 -34.81
N VAL A 147 -3.26 0.30 -34.32
CA VAL A 147 -4.51 0.21 -35.07
C VAL A 147 -4.50 1.15 -36.26
N LEU A 148 -4.03 2.40 -36.06
CA LEU A 148 -3.89 3.36 -37.15
C LEU A 148 -2.86 2.89 -38.18
N GLY A 149 -1.70 2.40 -37.75
CA GLY A 149 -0.65 1.91 -38.65
C GLY A 149 -1.07 0.67 -39.43
N VAL A 150 -1.80 -0.27 -38.82
CA VAL A 150 -2.00 -1.60 -39.41
C VAL A 150 -3.42 -1.91 -39.86
N LEU A 151 -4.44 -1.36 -39.21
CA LEU A 151 -5.81 -1.54 -39.70
C LEU A 151 -6.15 -0.58 -40.85
N LEU A 152 -5.47 0.57 -40.98
CA LEU A 152 -5.68 1.43 -42.17
C LEU A 152 -5.23 0.75 -43.47
N ASP A 153 -4.19 -0.09 -43.45
CA ASP A 153 -3.77 -0.90 -44.61
C ASP A 153 -4.89 -1.82 -45.14
N TYR A 154 -5.87 -2.17 -44.31
CA TYR A 154 -7.03 -2.97 -44.70
C TYR A 154 -8.08 -2.18 -45.51
N VAL A 155 -8.09 -0.85 -45.43
CA VAL A 155 -9.23 -0.03 -45.89
C VAL A 155 -8.83 1.15 -46.78
N ALA A 156 -7.61 1.68 -46.60
CA ALA A 156 -7.03 2.76 -47.39
C ALA A 156 -7.12 2.46 -48.90
N PRO A 157 -7.79 3.30 -49.72
CA PRO A 157 -8.00 3.09 -51.16
C PRO A 157 -6.73 2.75 -51.96
N GLU A 158 -5.60 3.30 -51.53
CA GLU A 158 -4.27 3.18 -52.13
C GLU A 158 -3.40 2.06 -51.53
N SER A 159 -3.81 1.40 -50.44
CA SER A 159 -3.05 0.28 -49.88
C SER A 159 -3.25 -1.00 -50.69
N LYS A 160 -2.19 -1.81 -50.78
CA LYS A 160 -2.20 -3.12 -51.45
C LYS A 160 -2.73 -4.24 -50.57
N CYS A 161 -2.89 -4.02 -49.27
CA CYS A 161 -3.56 -4.95 -48.37
C CYS A 161 -5.08 -4.65 -48.23
N LYS A 162 -5.65 -3.76 -49.07
CA LYS A 162 -7.05 -3.34 -48.98
C LYS A 162 -8.05 -4.48 -49.17
N GLY A 163 -8.91 -4.66 -48.17
CA GLY A 163 -9.98 -5.67 -48.12
C GLY A 163 -9.47 -7.08 -47.84
N VAL A 164 -8.16 -7.26 -47.69
CA VAL A 164 -7.53 -8.57 -47.59
C VAL A 164 -6.94 -8.75 -46.20
N LEU A 165 -7.39 -9.79 -45.48
CA LEU A 165 -7.21 -9.89 -44.04
C LEU A 165 -5.78 -10.37 -43.68
N THR A 166 -5.28 -9.94 -42.54
CA THR A 166 -3.86 -10.05 -42.11
C THR A 166 -3.80 -10.25 -40.59
N LYS A 167 -2.65 -10.40 -39.91
CA LYS A 167 -2.57 -10.56 -38.42
C LYS A 167 -1.97 -9.46 -37.53
N PRO A 168 -0.99 -8.65 -37.93
CA PRO A 168 -1.03 -7.27 -37.44
C PRO A 168 -2.38 -6.53 -37.69
N ILE A 169 -3.29 -7.07 -38.52
CA ILE A 169 -4.74 -6.89 -38.33
C ILE A 169 -5.33 -7.83 -37.25
N ALA A 170 -5.50 -9.10 -37.54
CA ALA A 170 -6.35 -10.01 -36.76
C ALA A 170 -5.77 -10.52 -35.41
N ASP A 171 -4.50 -10.24 -35.13
CA ASP A 171 -3.83 -10.31 -33.84
C ASP A 171 -4.43 -9.21 -32.98
N LEU A 172 -4.26 -7.99 -33.48
CA LEU A 172 -4.75 -6.76 -32.93
C LEU A 172 -6.28 -6.81 -32.77
N LEU A 173 -6.98 -7.56 -33.63
CA LEU A 173 -8.41 -7.88 -33.47
C LEU A 173 -8.71 -8.85 -32.32
N SER A 174 -7.86 -9.84 -32.01
CA SER A 174 -8.10 -10.77 -30.89
C SER A 174 -7.65 -10.24 -29.52
N GLU A 175 -6.86 -9.17 -29.48
CA GLU A 175 -6.66 -8.36 -28.27
C GLU A 175 -7.97 -7.66 -27.83
N PRO A 176 -8.11 -7.28 -26.55
CA PRO A 176 -9.18 -6.40 -26.07
C PRO A 176 -9.20 -5.05 -26.78
N ILE A 177 -10.38 -4.42 -26.89
CA ILE A 177 -10.52 -3.05 -27.42
C ILE A 177 -10.10 -2.00 -26.38
N THR A 178 -9.23 -1.07 -26.80
CA THR A 178 -8.63 0.00 -26.01
C THR A 178 -8.46 1.27 -26.86
N TYR A 179 -7.95 2.37 -26.28
CA TYR A 179 -7.75 3.68 -26.94
C TYR A 179 -9.02 4.33 -27.51
N LEU A 180 -10.20 3.98 -26.96
CA LEU A 180 -11.49 4.59 -27.28
C LEU A 180 -11.94 5.55 -26.17
N SER A 181 -12.92 6.42 -26.47
CA SER A 181 -13.58 7.24 -25.44
C SER A 181 -14.75 6.50 -24.80
N TYR A 182 -15.22 6.96 -23.64
CA TYR A 182 -16.43 6.43 -22.98
C TYR A 182 -17.63 6.35 -23.96
N ARG A 183 -17.79 7.37 -24.81
CA ARG A 183 -18.86 7.43 -25.81
C ARG A 183 -18.78 6.29 -26.83
N ASP A 184 -17.58 5.98 -27.32
CA ASP A 184 -17.39 4.91 -28.32
C ASP A 184 -17.65 3.52 -27.74
N TYR A 185 -17.43 3.33 -26.43
CA TYR A 185 -17.80 2.11 -25.72
C TYR A 185 -19.29 1.96 -25.49
N VAL A 186 -20.01 3.04 -25.14
CA VAL A 186 -21.48 2.99 -25.06
C VAL A 186 -22.09 2.73 -26.44
N GLU A 187 -21.55 3.37 -27.50
CA GLU A 187 -22.09 3.23 -28.86
C GLU A 187 -22.02 1.78 -29.39
N VAL A 188 -20.96 1.02 -29.09
CA VAL A 188 -20.88 -0.40 -29.51
C VAL A 188 -21.88 -1.29 -28.75
N LEU A 189 -22.20 -0.96 -27.50
CA LEU A 189 -23.25 -1.64 -26.73
C LEU A 189 -24.63 -1.37 -27.33
N ASP A 190 -24.94 -0.11 -27.65
CA ASP A 190 -26.18 0.29 -28.30
C ASP A 190 -26.36 -0.39 -29.67
N VAL A 191 -25.31 -0.41 -30.50
CA VAL A 191 -25.34 -1.07 -31.82
C VAL A 191 -25.55 -2.59 -31.68
N PHE A 192 -24.93 -3.24 -30.70
CA PHE A 192 -25.15 -4.67 -30.44
C PHE A 192 -26.59 -4.95 -29.96
N ASN A 193 -27.10 -4.16 -29.01
CA ASN A 193 -28.45 -4.30 -28.48
C ASN A 193 -29.51 -4.13 -29.57
N LEU A 194 -29.35 -3.12 -30.44
CA LEU A 194 -30.21 -2.91 -31.61
C LEU A 194 -30.14 -4.07 -32.61
N PHE A 195 -28.94 -4.61 -32.89
CA PHE A 195 -28.81 -5.82 -33.70
C PHE A 195 -29.56 -7.01 -33.07
N CYS A 196 -29.43 -7.22 -31.77
CA CYS A 196 -30.01 -8.37 -31.09
C CYS A 196 -31.54 -8.33 -31.00
N ILE A 197 -32.14 -7.15 -30.83
CA ILE A 197 -33.59 -6.96 -30.95
C ILE A 197 -34.06 -7.24 -32.38
N GLY A 198 -33.27 -6.87 -33.39
CA GLY A 198 -33.54 -7.18 -34.80
C GLY A 198 -33.25 -8.62 -35.23
N ASN A 199 -32.49 -9.40 -34.45
CA ASN A 199 -32.07 -10.75 -34.79
C ASN A 199 -32.76 -11.79 -33.89
N ARG A 200 -33.70 -12.54 -34.47
CA ARG A 200 -34.46 -13.57 -33.74
C ARG A 200 -33.59 -14.55 -32.94
N SER A 201 -32.44 -15.00 -33.47
CA SER A 201 -31.59 -15.95 -32.74
C SER A 201 -30.87 -15.34 -31.54
N CYS A 202 -30.73 -14.02 -31.48
CA CYS A 202 -30.25 -13.32 -30.29
C CYS A 202 -31.41 -12.95 -29.36
N ALA A 203 -32.50 -12.41 -29.89
CA ALA A 203 -33.71 -12.09 -29.15
C ALA A 203 -34.29 -13.30 -28.40
N ASP A 204 -34.41 -14.46 -29.05
CA ASP A 204 -34.92 -15.69 -28.44
C ASP A 204 -34.03 -16.14 -27.25
N LYS A 205 -32.71 -15.89 -27.30
CA LYS A 205 -31.79 -16.14 -26.16
C LYS A 205 -31.93 -15.10 -25.04
N LEU A 206 -32.13 -13.83 -25.37
CA LEU A 206 -32.31 -12.74 -24.38
C LEU A 206 -33.69 -12.77 -23.72
N ALA A 207 -34.69 -13.34 -24.40
CA ALA A 207 -36.02 -13.61 -23.85
C ALA A 207 -36.02 -14.83 -22.91
N ALA A 208 -35.24 -15.88 -23.23
CA ALA A 208 -35.09 -17.07 -22.38
C ALA A 208 -34.46 -16.79 -20.99
N LEU A 209 -33.81 -15.63 -20.83
CA LEU A 209 -33.27 -15.14 -19.55
C LEU A 209 -34.29 -14.38 -18.69
N SER A 210 -35.49 -14.11 -19.21
CA SER A 210 -36.40 -13.11 -18.63
C SER A 210 -37.51 -13.67 -17.76
N ARG A 211 -37.65 -13.09 -16.56
CA ARG A 211 -38.84 -13.21 -15.70
C ARG A 211 -40.09 -12.56 -16.33
N ASN A 212 -39.94 -11.69 -17.33
CA ASN A 212 -41.06 -11.05 -18.02
C ASN A 212 -40.87 -11.13 -19.56
N PRO A 213 -41.68 -11.93 -20.29
CA PRO A 213 -41.52 -12.14 -21.73
C PRO A 213 -41.77 -10.88 -22.58
N ASP A 214 -42.38 -9.83 -22.02
CA ASP A 214 -42.59 -8.55 -22.71
C ASP A 214 -41.28 -7.77 -22.93
N TYR A 215 -40.21 -8.12 -22.21
CA TYR A 215 -38.93 -7.40 -22.20
C TYR A 215 -37.73 -8.36 -22.35
N PRO A 216 -36.98 -8.30 -23.47
CA PRO A 216 -35.73 -9.02 -23.61
C PRO A 216 -34.64 -8.38 -22.73
N GLY A 217 -33.63 -9.18 -22.36
CA GLY A 217 -32.39 -8.65 -21.80
C GLY A 217 -31.54 -7.85 -22.79
N PHE A 218 -30.53 -7.17 -22.26
CA PHE A 218 -29.60 -6.32 -22.99
C PHE A 218 -28.18 -6.43 -22.44
N VAL A 219 -27.20 -6.09 -23.28
CA VAL A 219 -25.77 -6.03 -22.92
C VAL A 219 -25.42 -4.64 -22.39
N ARG A 220 -24.61 -4.60 -21.33
CA ARG A 220 -24.16 -3.39 -20.62
C ARG A 220 -22.72 -3.58 -20.10
N LEU A 221 -22.18 -2.56 -19.45
CA LEU A 221 -21.02 -2.72 -18.56
C LEU A 221 -21.46 -3.35 -17.22
N PRO A 222 -20.56 -4.08 -16.52
CA PRO A 222 -20.77 -4.45 -15.11
C PRO A 222 -20.74 -3.21 -14.20
N THR A 223 -21.41 -3.26 -13.06
CA THR A 223 -21.16 -2.32 -11.96
C THR A 223 -19.92 -2.75 -11.17
N GLU A 224 -19.32 -1.80 -10.44
CA GLU A 224 -18.16 -2.09 -9.58
C GLU A 224 -18.38 -3.24 -8.61
N HIS A 225 -19.59 -3.34 -8.03
CA HIS A 225 -19.97 -4.35 -7.05
C HIS A 225 -20.08 -5.75 -7.64
N GLU A 226 -20.66 -5.87 -8.84
CA GLU A 226 -20.76 -7.16 -9.56
C GLU A 226 -19.38 -7.63 -10.03
N TRP A 227 -18.56 -6.68 -10.52
CA TRP A 227 -17.21 -6.94 -10.99
C TRP A 227 -16.29 -7.44 -9.87
N GLU A 228 -16.26 -6.72 -8.74
CA GLU A 228 -15.39 -7.05 -7.62
C GLU A 228 -15.83 -8.34 -6.91
N PHE A 229 -17.13 -8.66 -6.92
CA PHE A 229 -17.65 -9.94 -6.43
C PHE A 229 -17.11 -11.12 -7.23
N VAL A 230 -17.15 -11.07 -8.58
CA VAL A 230 -16.60 -12.15 -9.40
C VAL A 230 -15.07 -12.21 -9.34
N ALA A 231 -14.38 -11.07 -9.28
CA ALA A 231 -12.92 -11.02 -9.15
C ALA A 231 -12.41 -11.55 -7.78
N ARG A 232 -13.25 -11.55 -6.74
CA ARG A 232 -12.95 -12.10 -5.41
C ARG A 232 -13.29 -13.59 -5.23
N GLY A 233 -14.09 -14.19 -6.12
CA GLY A 233 -14.55 -15.59 -6.00
C GLY A 233 -15.93 -15.70 -5.33
N GLY A 234 -16.87 -14.85 -5.74
CA GLY A 234 -18.22 -14.79 -5.16
C GLY A 234 -19.04 -16.08 -5.31
N GLU A 235 -18.84 -16.84 -6.39
CA GLU A 235 -19.51 -18.14 -6.59
C GLU A 235 -18.93 -19.20 -5.65
N GLU A 236 -17.60 -19.26 -5.53
CA GLU A 236 -16.87 -20.08 -4.57
C GLU A 236 -17.30 -19.78 -3.12
N PHE A 237 -17.60 -18.52 -2.80
CA PHE A 237 -18.15 -18.13 -1.50
C PHE A 237 -19.59 -18.63 -1.29
N ILE A 238 -20.48 -18.49 -2.27
CA ILE A 238 -21.86 -19.00 -2.20
C ILE A 238 -21.88 -20.54 -2.07
N ALA A 239 -20.99 -21.22 -2.78
CA ALA A 239 -20.76 -22.66 -2.69
C ALA A 239 -20.09 -23.10 -1.37
N GLY A 240 -19.57 -22.17 -0.56
CA GLY A 240 -18.89 -22.45 0.70
C GLY A 240 -17.49 -23.04 0.56
N THR A 241 -16.86 -22.91 -0.62
CA THR A 241 -15.49 -23.41 -0.88
C THR A 241 -14.40 -22.41 -0.47
N ILE A 242 -14.73 -21.11 -0.39
CA ILE A 242 -13.89 -20.10 0.28
C ILE A 242 -14.66 -19.40 1.41
N THR A 243 -13.92 -18.83 2.38
CA THR A 243 -14.52 -18.18 3.56
C THR A 243 -14.83 -16.70 3.29
N ARG A 244 -15.71 -16.08 4.11
CA ARG A 244 -15.92 -14.63 4.07
C ARG A 244 -14.61 -13.85 4.29
N GLN A 245 -13.68 -14.34 5.11
CA GLN A 245 -12.35 -13.73 5.29
C GLN A 245 -11.49 -13.84 4.02
N SER A 246 -11.52 -14.98 3.32
CA SER A 246 -10.83 -15.19 2.04
C SER A 246 -11.34 -14.24 0.95
N LEU A 247 -12.63 -13.91 0.98
CA LEU A 247 -13.25 -12.95 0.06
C LEU A 247 -12.80 -11.49 0.34
N GLN A 248 -12.22 -11.20 1.51
CA GLN A 248 -11.83 -9.84 1.95
C GLN A 248 -10.36 -9.48 1.73
N THR A 249 -9.54 -10.36 1.13
CA THR A 249 -8.12 -10.07 0.90
C THR A 249 -7.90 -9.09 -0.26
N ASP A 250 -6.77 -8.36 -0.23
CA ASP A 250 -6.35 -7.42 -1.28
C ASP A 250 -6.15 -8.12 -2.64
N VAL A 251 -5.79 -9.42 -2.63
CA VAL A 251 -5.63 -10.29 -3.80
C VAL A 251 -6.57 -11.51 -3.72
N PRO A 252 -6.89 -12.18 -4.84
CA PRO A 252 -7.88 -13.26 -4.85
C PRO A 252 -7.40 -14.52 -4.12
N ALA A 253 -8.36 -15.35 -3.67
CA ALA A 253 -8.08 -16.66 -3.10
C ALA A 253 -7.52 -17.64 -4.16
N MET A 254 -6.20 -17.73 -4.26
CA MET A 254 -5.51 -18.55 -5.27
C MET A 254 -5.68 -20.06 -5.01
N PRO A 255 -5.95 -20.88 -6.04
CA PRO A 255 -5.85 -22.33 -5.95
C PRO A 255 -4.47 -22.80 -5.46
N SER A 256 -4.44 -23.84 -4.63
CA SER A 256 -3.22 -24.38 -4.02
C SER A 256 -2.12 -24.68 -5.05
N GLY A 257 -0.97 -24.02 -4.91
CA GLY A 257 0.18 -24.18 -5.82
C GLY A 257 0.13 -23.32 -7.09
N THR A 258 -0.72 -22.29 -7.13
CA THR A 258 -0.77 -21.29 -8.22
C THR A 258 -0.51 -19.87 -7.69
N PHE A 259 -0.14 -18.96 -8.60
CA PHE A 259 0.23 -17.57 -8.29
C PHE A 259 -0.59 -16.59 -9.13
N LEU A 260 -0.73 -15.33 -8.69
CA LEU A 260 -1.53 -14.31 -9.41
C LEU A 260 -1.18 -14.21 -10.91
N GLN A 261 0.11 -14.24 -11.25
CA GLN A 261 0.65 -14.22 -12.62
C GLN A 261 0.25 -15.40 -13.52
N ASP A 262 -0.28 -16.49 -12.96
CA ASP A 262 -0.88 -17.57 -13.75
C ASP A 262 -2.18 -17.13 -14.43
N PHE A 263 -2.93 -16.23 -13.78
CA PHE A 263 -4.28 -15.80 -14.16
C PHE A 263 -4.30 -14.35 -14.67
N ALA A 264 -3.36 -13.53 -14.23
CA ALA A 264 -3.31 -12.09 -14.46
C ALA A 264 -2.15 -11.67 -15.39
N HIS A 265 -2.38 -10.62 -16.18
CA HIS A 265 -1.33 -9.98 -16.98
C HIS A 265 -1.05 -8.57 -16.47
N LEU A 266 -0.29 -8.46 -15.37
CA LEU A 266 0.02 -7.24 -14.60
C LEU A 266 1.52 -7.00 -14.52
N GLY A 267 2.05 -5.96 -15.18
CA GLY A 267 3.46 -5.52 -15.11
C GLY A 267 4.46 -6.47 -15.79
N ASN A 268 4.10 -7.76 -15.81
CA ASN A 268 4.76 -8.85 -16.50
C ASN A 268 4.94 -8.55 -17.98
N GLU A 269 6.00 -9.09 -18.53
CA GLU A 269 6.22 -9.00 -19.96
C GLU A 269 5.17 -9.83 -20.72
N PRO A 270 4.75 -9.36 -21.91
CA PRO A 270 5.18 -8.15 -22.58
C PRO A 270 4.53 -6.85 -22.04
N GLN A 271 5.18 -5.71 -22.23
CA GLN A 271 4.56 -4.39 -22.05
C GLN A 271 3.52 -4.03 -23.15
N ARG A 272 2.43 -4.81 -23.24
CA ARG A 272 1.29 -4.64 -24.16
C ARG A 272 0.07 -5.49 -23.76
N LEU A 273 -0.99 -5.34 -24.55
CA LEU A 273 -2.17 -6.22 -24.56
C LEU A 273 -1.88 -7.59 -25.18
N LEU A 274 -2.57 -8.62 -24.67
CA LEU A 274 -2.53 -9.99 -25.17
C LEU A 274 -3.84 -10.34 -25.90
N PRO A 275 -3.84 -11.39 -26.74
CA PRO A 275 -5.08 -12.12 -27.05
C PRO A 275 -5.90 -12.36 -25.78
N ILE A 276 -7.22 -12.14 -25.84
CA ILE A 276 -8.10 -12.60 -24.75
C ILE A 276 -7.93 -14.11 -24.51
N GLY A 277 -8.07 -14.55 -23.26
CA GLY A 277 -7.89 -15.95 -22.86
C GLY A 277 -6.45 -16.46 -22.92
N SER A 278 -5.45 -15.57 -22.80
CA SER A 278 -4.02 -15.95 -22.82
C SER A 278 -3.51 -16.51 -21.48
N ARG A 279 -4.04 -16.03 -20.35
CA ARG A 279 -3.71 -16.52 -18.99
C ARG A 279 -4.64 -17.67 -18.58
N LYS A 280 -4.50 -18.22 -17.38
CA LYS A 280 -5.42 -19.25 -16.82
C LYS A 280 -6.75 -18.62 -16.38
N LYS A 281 -7.80 -19.44 -16.30
CA LYS A 281 -9.14 -19.03 -15.85
C LYS A 281 -9.18 -18.90 -14.32
N LEU A 282 -9.58 -17.75 -13.79
CA LEU A 282 -9.81 -17.48 -12.37
C LEU A 282 -11.33 -17.35 -12.14
N PHE A 283 -11.90 -18.18 -11.25
CA PHE A 283 -13.33 -18.14 -10.88
C PHE A 283 -14.30 -18.12 -12.08
N GLY A 284 -13.97 -18.84 -13.16
CA GLY A 284 -14.76 -18.86 -14.40
C GLY A 284 -14.45 -17.76 -15.42
N PHE A 285 -13.57 -16.80 -15.11
CA PHE A 285 -13.22 -15.67 -15.97
C PHE A 285 -11.76 -15.70 -16.44
N TYR A 286 -11.51 -15.14 -17.62
CA TYR A 286 -10.17 -14.85 -18.12
C TYR A 286 -9.92 -13.35 -18.10
N ASP A 287 -8.67 -12.96 -17.85
CA ASP A 287 -8.17 -11.58 -17.96
C ASP A 287 -8.94 -10.56 -17.08
N VAL A 288 -9.60 -11.02 -16.01
CA VAL A 288 -10.31 -10.17 -15.03
C VAL A 288 -9.34 -9.42 -14.09
N ILE A 289 -8.03 -9.61 -14.29
CA ILE A 289 -6.96 -8.89 -13.62
C ILE A 289 -5.83 -8.65 -14.63
N GLY A 290 -5.47 -7.39 -14.85
CA GLY A 290 -4.51 -7.01 -15.87
C GLY A 290 -5.05 -7.11 -17.30
N ASN A 291 -4.17 -7.29 -18.28
CA ASN A 291 -4.44 -7.06 -19.71
C ASN A 291 -4.87 -5.60 -19.98
N ALA A 292 -6.16 -5.29 -20.10
CA ALA A 292 -6.67 -3.91 -20.02
C ALA A 292 -7.52 -3.71 -18.75
N GLY A 293 -7.47 -2.50 -18.18
CA GLY A 293 -8.40 -2.12 -17.11
C GLY A 293 -9.82 -2.10 -17.64
N GLU A 294 -10.80 -2.45 -16.82
CA GLU A 294 -12.17 -2.63 -17.27
C GLU A 294 -13.06 -1.47 -16.84
N LEU A 295 -13.68 -0.79 -17.80
CA LEU A 295 -14.58 0.34 -17.55
C LEU A 295 -15.91 -0.11 -16.91
N MET A 296 -16.27 0.55 -15.82
CA MET A 296 -17.47 0.24 -15.02
C MET A 296 -18.69 1.06 -15.45
N LEU A 297 -19.89 0.55 -15.17
CA LEU A 297 -21.17 1.19 -15.50
C LEU A 297 -21.46 2.46 -14.69
N ASN A 298 -21.02 2.49 -13.44
CA ASN A 298 -21.25 3.61 -12.53
C ASN A 298 -20.07 4.62 -12.57
N PRO A 299 -20.33 5.91 -12.29
CA PRO A 299 -19.26 6.89 -12.10
C PRO A 299 -18.50 6.65 -10.80
N PHE A 300 -17.34 7.30 -10.67
CA PHE A 300 -16.53 7.31 -9.46
C PHE A 300 -17.29 7.95 -8.29
N THR A 301 -17.12 7.39 -7.09
CA THR A 301 -17.84 7.83 -5.89
C THR A 301 -16.90 7.95 -4.69
N ALA A 302 -16.89 9.12 -4.05
CA ALA A 302 -16.23 9.29 -2.76
C ALA A 302 -17.03 8.57 -1.66
N GLU A 303 -16.69 7.31 -1.42
CA GLU A 303 -17.22 6.49 -0.33
C GLU A 303 -16.82 7.03 1.07
N ASN A 304 -17.44 6.49 2.13
CA ASN A 304 -17.64 7.11 3.45
C ASN A 304 -18.68 8.24 3.50
N GLY A 305 -19.77 8.14 2.73
CA GLY A 305 -20.92 9.04 2.86
C GLY A 305 -20.71 10.48 2.36
N PHE A 306 -19.53 10.81 1.82
CA PHE A 306 -19.26 12.11 1.21
C PHE A 306 -20.05 12.32 -0.10
N GLY A 307 -20.40 11.24 -0.80
CA GLY A 307 -21.36 11.25 -1.91
C GLY A 307 -20.93 12.04 -3.15
N ALA A 308 -19.69 12.54 -3.19
CA ALA A 308 -19.16 13.26 -4.34
C ALA A 308 -18.99 12.30 -5.53
N VAL A 309 -19.58 12.67 -6.66
CA VAL A 309 -19.53 11.92 -7.92
C VAL A 309 -18.43 12.51 -8.81
N GLY A 310 -17.50 11.65 -9.23
CA GLY A 310 -16.38 11.98 -10.11
C GLY A 310 -16.64 11.62 -11.57
N ALA A 311 -15.58 11.23 -12.27
CA ALA A 311 -15.60 10.79 -13.66
C ALA A 311 -15.93 9.28 -13.78
N TYR A 312 -15.35 8.57 -14.75
CA TYR A 312 -15.60 7.13 -14.95
C TYR A 312 -14.62 6.28 -14.13
N VAL A 313 -14.98 5.03 -13.80
CA VAL A 313 -14.07 4.11 -13.07
C VAL A 313 -13.58 3.00 -13.99
N SER A 314 -12.30 2.66 -13.86
CA SER A 314 -11.77 1.38 -14.33
C SER A 314 -11.23 0.52 -13.19
N ARG A 315 -11.47 -0.79 -13.28
CA ARG A 315 -11.05 -1.85 -12.33
C ARG A 315 -10.04 -2.81 -12.97
N GLY A 316 -9.51 -3.77 -12.21
CA GLY A 316 -8.64 -4.85 -12.70
C GLY A 316 -7.17 -4.49 -12.99
N GLY A 317 -6.88 -3.23 -13.27
CA GLY A 317 -5.56 -2.81 -13.73
C GLY A 317 -5.26 -3.25 -15.17
N SER A 318 -4.09 -2.93 -15.67
CA SER A 318 -3.66 -3.29 -17.04
C SER A 318 -2.29 -3.93 -17.03
N TYR A 319 -1.80 -4.37 -18.19
CA TYR A 319 -0.43 -4.85 -18.39
C TYR A 319 0.67 -3.92 -17.84
N ARG A 320 0.38 -2.62 -17.61
CA ARG A 320 1.33 -1.64 -17.05
C ARG A 320 1.32 -1.52 -15.53
N LEU A 321 0.34 -2.09 -14.83
CA LEU A 321 0.25 -2.03 -13.37
C LEU A 321 1.17 -3.11 -12.78
N PRO A 322 2.22 -2.77 -11.99
CA PRO A 322 3.08 -3.76 -11.36
C PRO A 322 2.29 -4.70 -10.44
N SER A 323 2.66 -5.98 -10.41
CA SER A 323 1.87 -7.02 -9.74
C SER A 323 1.74 -6.80 -8.23
N GLU A 324 2.71 -6.08 -7.66
CA GLU A 324 2.90 -5.76 -6.25
C GLU A 324 2.05 -4.54 -5.82
N GLN A 325 1.57 -3.75 -6.79
CA GLN A 325 0.72 -2.57 -6.57
C GLN A 325 -0.78 -2.89 -6.71
N PHE A 326 -1.11 -4.04 -7.31
CA PHE A 326 -2.49 -4.46 -7.54
C PHE A 326 -3.24 -4.76 -6.24
N ARG A 327 -4.52 -4.35 -6.21
CA ARG A 327 -5.57 -4.83 -5.30
C ARG A 327 -6.84 -5.02 -6.12
N ILE A 328 -7.69 -5.99 -5.77
CA ILE A 328 -8.98 -6.16 -6.47
C ILE A 328 -9.86 -4.90 -6.30
N SER A 329 -9.81 -4.30 -5.11
CA SER A 329 -10.52 -3.06 -4.76
C SER A 329 -10.07 -1.83 -5.55
N MET A 330 -8.87 -1.85 -6.16
CA MET A 330 -8.23 -0.68 -6.74
C MET A 330 -9.08 -0.06 -7.84
N ARG A 331 -9.30 1.25 -7.73
CA ARG A 331 -10.05 2.09 -8.68
C ARG A 331 -9.07 3.04 -9.35
N ASP A 332 -9.18 3.18 -10.67
CA ASP A 332 -8.53 4.25 -11.42
C ASP A 332 -9.61 5.16 -12.03
N GLU A 333 -9.52 6.47 -11.79
CA GLU A 333 -10.53 7.46 -12.21
C GLU A 333 -10.18 7.99 -13.60
N GLN A 334 -10.97 7.62 -14.60
CA GLN A 334 -10.76 7.98 -15.99
C GLN A 334 -11.48 9.31 -16.33
N PRO A 335 -10.76 10.43 -16.53
CA PRO A 335 -11.37 11.73 -16.77
C PRO A 335 -11.98 11.80 -18.18
N ALA A 336 -13.14 12.45 -18.33
CA ALA A 336 -13.81 12.59 -19.63
C ALA A 336 -13.05 13.46 -20.66
N PHE A 337 -12.18 14.36 -20.17
CA PHE A 337 -11.40 15.29 -20.99
C PHE A 337 -9.97 15.39 -20.50
N ARG A 338 -9.02 15.57 -21.43
CA ARG A 338 -7.63 15.97 -21.13
C ARG A 338 -7.33 17.36 -21.68
N ARG A 339 -6.29 18.00 -21.16
CA ARG A 339 -5.68 19.15 -21.82
C ARG A 339 -4.69 18.67 -22.89
N ASP A 340 -4.56 19.44 -23.95
CA ASP A 340 -3.53 19.24 -24.97
C ASP A 340 -2.27 20.06 -24.67
N ASP A 341 -1.09 19.46 -24.76
CA ASP A 341 0.15 20.12 -24.31
C ASP A 341 0.65 21.21 -25.25
N VAL A 342 0.28 21.17 -26.53
CA VAL A 342 0.71 22.19 -27.52
C VAL A 342 -0.31 23.31 -27.58
N SER A 343 -1.59 22.98 -27.81
CA SER A 343 -2.66 23.97 -28.01
C SER A 343 -3.31 24.46 -26.71
N LYS A 344 -3.01 23.85 -25.57
CA LYS A 344 -3.61 24.08 -24.24
C LYS A 344 -5.14 23.96 -24.17
N SER A 345 -5.77 23.48 -25.25
CA SER A 345 -7.22 23.27 -25.37
C SER A 345 -7.66 22.00 -24.65
N LEU A 346 -8.96 21.87 -24.37
CA LEU A 346 -9.53 20.63 -23.84
C LEU A 346 -9.96 19.72 -25.00
N LEU A 347 -9.60 18.44 -24.91
CA LEU A 347 -9.95 17.39 -25.86
C LEU A 347 -10.66 16.25 -25.11
N VAL A 348 -11.52 15.50 -25.82
CA VAL A 348 -12.09 14.25 -25.30
C VAL A 348 -10.97 13.27 -24.98
N GLN A 349 -11.07 12.57 -23.85
CA GLN A 349 -10.12 11.53 -23.47
C GLN A 349 -10.40 10.22 -24.22
N ASN A 350 -9.36 9.64 -24.79
CA ASN A 350 -9.30 8.24 -25.21
C ASN A 350 -8.51 7.47 -24.15
N PHE A 351 -9.02 6.35 -23.63
CA PHE A 351 -8.37 5.62 -22.53
C PHE A 351 -7.35 4.59 -23.07
N PRO A 352 -6.02 4.78 -22.90
CA PRO A 352 -5.01 3.97 -23.60
C PRO A 352 -4.96 2.51 -23.14
N TYR A 353 -5.22 2.27 -21.85
CA TYR A 353 -5.03 0.97 -21.20
C TYR A 353 -6.33 0.43 -20.57
N VAL A 354 -7.48 1.01 -20.94
CA VAL A 354 -8.80 0.63 -20.44
C VAL A 354 -9.69 0.18 -21.60
N GLY A 355 -10.18 -1.04 -21.49
CA GLY A 355 -11.20 -1.65 -22.34
C GLY A 355 -12.50 -1.84 -21.59
N ILE A 356 -13.33 -2.78 -22.05
CA ILE A 356 -14.60 -3.11 -21.41
C ILE A 356 -14.79 -4.62 -21.29
N ARG A 357 -15.27 -5.08 -20.12
CA ARG A 357 -15.98 -6.36 -19.99
C ARG A 357 -17.48 -6.07 -20.02
N LEU A 358 -18.25 -7.11 -20.35
CA LEU A 358 -19.68 -7.02 -20.55
C LEU A 358 -20.44 -7.65 -19.39
N ALA A 359 -21.68 -7.24 -19.18
CA ALA A 359 -22.64 -7.92 -18.32
C ALA A 359 -24.01 -7.92 -19.01
N LEU A 360 -24.86 -8.87 -18.65
CA LEU A 360 -26.27 -8.83 -19.06
C LEU A 360 -27.11 -8.10 -18.01
N GLY A 361 -28.09 -7.33 -18.48
CA GLY A 361 -29.13 -6.70 -17.67
C GLY A 361 -30.52 -7.03 -18.21
N LEU A 362 -31.53 -6.95 -17.35
CA LEU A 362 -32.93 -7.00 -17.74
C LEU A 362 -33.71 -5.88 -17.05
N PRO A 363 -34.78 -5.36 -17.67
CA PRO A 363 -35.73 -4.48 -16.99
C PRO A 363 -36.39 -5.18 -15.80
N VAL A 364 -36.05 -4.73 -14.58
CA VAL A 364 -36.57 -5.30 -13.32
C VAL A 364 -38.08 -5.10 -13.15
N ILE A 365 -38.64 -4.01 -13.72
CA ILE A 365 -40.05 -3.64 -13.62
C ILE A 365 -40.58 -3.30 -15.01
N GLY A 366 -41.50 -4.11 -15.53
CA GLY A 366 -42.22 -3.84 -16.77
C GLY A 366 -43.20 -2.67 -16.63
N SER A 367 -43.62 -2.07 -17.75
CA SER A 367 -44.51 -0.90 -17.75
C SER A 367 -45.84 -1.14 -17.02
N THR A 368 -46.38 -2.36 -17.12
CA THR A 368 -47.60 -2.85 -16.46
C THR A 368 -47.42 -3.15 -14.97
N GLN A 369 -46.19 -3.36 -14.49
CA GLN A 369 -45.89 -3.76 -13.11
C GLN A 369 -45.63 -2.57 -12.17
N ARG A 370 -45.53 -1.34 -12.71
CA ARG A 370 -45.30 -0.10 -11.93
C ARG A 370 -46.42 0.27 -10.95
N THR A 371 -47.61 -0.30 -11.08
CA THR A 371 -48.80 0.02 -10.27
C THR A 371 -49.20 -1.12 -9.33
N GLY A 372 -48.26 -1.57 -8.49
CA GLY A 372 -48.54 -2.49 -7.38
C GLY A 372 -48.53 -3.98 -7.73
N SER A 373 -47.41 -4.48 -8.25
CA SER A 373 -47.14 -5.94 -8.23
C SER A 373 -47.00 -6.40 -6.77
N THR A 374 -48.02 -7.10 -6.25
CA THR A 374 -47.93 -7.80 -4.96
C THR A 374 -46.82 -8.84 -4.98
N GLU A 375 -46.62 -9.57 -6.08
CA GLU A 375 -45.55 -10.57 -6.16
C GLU A 375 -44.15 -9.97 -5.98
N LEU A 376 -43.83 -8.82 -6.59
CA LEU A 376 -42.55 -8.14 -6.35
C LEU A 376 -42.46 -7.56 -4.94
N ASN A 377 -43.57 -7.05 -4.40
CA ASN A 377 -43.64 -6.59 -3.00
C ASN A 377 -43.46 -7.73 -1.99
N ASP A 378 -43.97 -8.92 -2.28
CA ASP A 378 -43.96 -10.07 -1.38
C ASP A 378 -42.63 -10.83 -1.51
N GLN A 379 -42.03 -10.90 -2.72
CA GLN A 379 -40.63 -11.27 -2.89
C GLN A 379 -39.70 -10.28 -2.19
N PHE A 380 -40.00 -8.96 -2.24
CA PHE A 380 -39.31 -7.96 -1.42
C PHE A 380 -39.49 -8.29 0.06
N VAL A 381 -40.69 -8.27 0.64
CA VAL A 381 -40.91 -8.55 2.08
C VAL A 381 -40.34 -9.91 2.55
N ALA A 382 -40.22 -10.92 1.68
CA ALA A 382 -39.65 -12.23 2.00
C ALA A 382 -38.11 -12.33 1.87
N THR A 383 -37.45 -11.49 1.06
CA THR A 383 -35.97 -11.51 0.86
C THR A 383 -35.27 -10.24 1.35
N TYR A 384 -36.01 -9.14 1.45
CA TYR A 384 -35.71 -7.96 2.24
C TYR A 384 -35.80 -8.29 3.74
N GLN A 385 -34.79 -9.03 4.18
CA GLN A 385 -33.99 -8.44 5.23
C GLN A 385 -33.62 -7.00 4.77
N ALA A 386 -33.87 -6.02 5.62
CA ALA A 386 -33.13 -4.76 5.50
C ALA A 386 -31.62 -5.05 5.49
N ILE A 387 -30.80 -4.06 5.15
CA ILE A 387 -29.38 -4.14 5.49
C ILE A 387 -29.29 -4.11 7.02
N SER A 388 -29.31 -5.30 7.63
CA SER A 388 -28.71 -5.55 8.93
C SER A 388 -27.29 -5.06 8.82
N GLU A 389 -26.85 -4.24 9.76
CA GLU A 389 -25.45 -3.82 9.91
C GLU A 389 -24.60 -5.11 9.95
N THR A 390 -23.94 -5.49 8.84
CA THR A 390 -23.72 -6.94 8.54
C THR A 390 -22.42 -7.54 9.10
N GLY A 391 -21.96 -6.98 10.23
CA GLY A 391 -21.36 -7.81 11.27
C GLY A 391 -22.45 -8.61 12.01
N ASP A 392 -22.10 -9.15 13.17
CA ASP A 392 -23.01 -8.89 14.29
C ASP A 392 -22.84 -7.39 14.62
N PRO A 393 -23.90 -6.61 14.86
CA PRO A 393 -23.73 -5.17 15.01
C PRO A 393 -23.01 -4.81 16.32
N ALA A 394 -23.24 -5.58 17.39
CA ALA A 394 -22.77 -5.31 18.74
C ALA A 394 -21.28 -5.63 18.94
N GLY A 395 -20.74 -6.55 18.16
CA GLY A 395 -19.41 -7.13 18.25
C GLY A 395 -19.31 -8.26 19.26
N ASN A 396 -18.97 -9.48 18.82
CA ASN A 396 -18.67 -10.63 19.70
C ASN A 396 -17.35 -10.49 20.52
N ASN A 397 -16.65 -9.34 20.52
CA ASN A 397 -15.48 -9.05 21.37
C ASN A 397 -15.14 -7.54 21.48
N PHE A 398 -14.14 -7.19 22.30
CA PHE A 398 -13.71 -5.80 22.52
C PHE A 398 -13.27 -5.03 21.26
N ALA A 399 -12.79 -5.71 20.20
CA ALA A 399 -12.22 -5.06 19.02
C ALA A 399 -13.27 -4.66 17.97
N ASN A 400 -14.41 -5.37 17.92
CA ASN A 400 -15.55 -5.04 17.05
C ASN A 400 -16.76 -4.45 17.80
N ALA A 401 -16.56 -4.11 19.08
CA ALA A 401 -17.56 -3.59 20.00
C ALA A 401 -18.32 -2.33 19.51
N LYS A 402 -19.68 -2.36 19.52
CA LYS A 402 -20.57 -1.27 19.09
C LYS A 402 -20.47 -0.08 20.03
N ASP A 403 -19.95 1.04 19.54
CA ASP A 403 -19.76 2.23 20.35
C ASP A 403 -21.08 2.98 20.58
N LEU A 404 -21.51 3.03 21.84
CA LEU A 404 -22.59 3.90 22.34
C LEU A 404 -22.12 5.34 22.55
N GLY A 405 -20.82 5.61 22.35
CA GLY A 405 -20.22 6.94 22.40
C GLY A 405 -20.05 7.47 23.82
N VAL A 406 -19.97 8.79 23.94
CA VAL A 406 -19.82 9.48 25.23
C VAL A 406 -21.17 9.57 25.94
N LEU A 407 -21.29 9.00 27.14
CA LEU A 407 -22.51 9.09 27.94
C LEU A 407 -22.77 10.52 28.41
N THR A 408 -23.69 11.21 27.72
CA THR A 408 -24.24 12.50 28.16
C THR A 408 -25.44 12.30 29.09
N GLY A 409 -26.04 13.38 29.59
CA GLY A 409 -27.12 13.34 30.61
C GLY A 409 -28.40 12.58 30.20
N ASN A 410 -28.60 12.31 28.91
CA ASN A 410 -29.74 11.52 28.43
C ASN A 410 -29.50 9.99 28.53
N GLY A 411 -28.23 9.57 28.59
CA GLY A 411 -27.82 8.17 28.39
C GLY A 411 -27.85 7.73 26.92
N ALA A 412 -27.66 6.42 26.71
CA ALA A 412 -27.77 5.73 25.43
C ALA A 412 -28.85 4.62 25.53
N GLU A 413 -29.49 4.28 24.42
CA GLU A 413 -30.46 3.19 24.34
C GLU A 413 -30.39 2.50 22.97
N THR A 414 -30.41 1.18 22.95
CA THR A 414 -30.29 0.34 21.75
C THR A 414 -31.17 -0.91 21.85
N VAL A 415 -31.47 -1.53 20.71
CA VAL A 415 -32.25 -2.77 20.61
C VAL A 415 -31.49 -3.73 19.71
N GLU A 416 -31.24 -4.95 20.18
CA GLU A 416 -30.42 -5.93 19.45
C GLU A 416 -30.93 -7.37 19.65
N ARG A 417 -30.24 -8.38 19.09
CA ARG A 417 -30.63 -9.80 19.13
C ARG A 417 -29.44 -10.73 19.36
N LEU A 418 -29.56 -11.63 20.33
CA LEU A 418 -28.70 -12.79 20.49
C LEU A 418 -29.31 -14.02 19.79
N SER A 419 -28.55 -14.76 18.99
CA SER A 419 -29.03 -15.94 18.23
C SER A 419 -28.11 -17.16 18.39
N ASP A 420 -28.40 -18.28 17.72
CA ASP A 420 -27.57 -19.49 17.82
C ASP A 420 -26.22 -19.33 17.08
N ASP A 421 -26.19 -18.58 15.99
CA ASP A 421 -24.95 -18.20 15.27
C ASP A 421 -24.24 -16.98 15.87
N ASP A 422 -24.91 -16.26 16.78
CA ASP A 422 -24.50 -14.95 17.30
C ASP A 422 -24.54 -14.97 18.82
N THR A 423 -23.43 -15.39 19.43
CA THR A 423 -23.45 -15.90 20.79
C THR A 423 -23.37 -14.83 21.87
N GLU A 424 -22.65 -13.73 21.64
CA GLU A 424 -22.40 -12.67 22.62
C GLU A 424 -22.27 -11.27 21.99
N ASP A 425 -22.76 -10.24 22.67
CA ASP A 425 -22.76 -8.84 22.22
C ASP A 425 -21.86 -7.97 23.12
N PHE A 426 -20.97 -7.11 22.58
CA PHE A 426 -20.07 -6.24 23.35
C PHE A 426 -20.25 -4.74 23.02
N PHE A 427 -21.10 -4.03 23.74
CA PHE A 427 -21.19 -2.57 23.55
C PHE A 427 -19.99 -1.86 24.19
N SER A 428 -19.40 -0.87 23.53
CA SER A 428 -18.41 0.04 24.12
C SER A 428 -19.08 1.37 24.50
N LEU A 429 -18.59 2.04 25.53
CA LEU A 429 -19.03 3.38 25.90
C LEU A 429 -17.89 4.19 26.53
N THR A 430 -17.97 5.51 26.43
CA THR A 430 -17.03 6.43 27.09
C THR A 430 -17.73 7.19 28.21
N LEU A 431 -17.19 7.10 29.43
CA LEU A 431 -17.61 7.89 30.57
C LEU A 431 -16.70 9.12 30.72
N ASN A 432 -17.29 10.32 30.84
CA ASN A 432 -16.57 11.60 30.80
C ASN A 432 -16.39 12.29 32.17
N GLU A 433 -17.03 11.79 33.22
CA GLU A 433 -16.97 12.33 34.59
C GLU A 433 -17.07 11.18 35.61
N TYR A 434 -16.70 11.42 36.88
CA TYR A 434 -16.78 10.39 37.92
C TYR A 434 -18.24 10.05 38.25
N ALA A 435 -18.65 8.80 37.99
CA ALA A 435 -20.05 8.40 38.03
C ALA A 435 -20.22 6.88 38.12
N ALA A 436 -21.32 6.41 38.72
CA ALA A 436 -21.77 5.04 38.53
C ALA A 436 -22.55 4.90 37.20
N LEU A 437 -22.53 3.72 36.58
CA LEU A 437 -23.43 3.38 35.48
C LEU A 437 -24.72 2.77 36.02
N GLU A 438 -25.86 3.26 35.52
CA GLU A 438 -27.17 2.67 35.71
C GLU A 438 -27.60 2.03 34.37
N ILE A 439 -27.54 0.70 34.33
CA ILE A 439 -27.87 -0.09 33.14
C ILE A 439 -29.22 -0.76 33.35
N GLU A 440 -30.08 -0.69 32.35
CA GLU A 440 -31.38 -1.34 32.29
C GLU A 440 -31.43 -2.28 31.09
N ILE A 441 -32.03 -3.45 31.25
CA ILE A 441 -32.19 -4.42 30.17
C ILE A 441 -33.57 -5.08 30.18
N LYS A 442 -34.17 -5.19 29.00
CA LYS A 442 -35.48 -5.82 28.76
C LYS A 442 -35.34 -6.98 27.74
N PRO A 443 -34.95 -8.20 28.16
CA PRO A 443 -34.72 -9.30 27.23
C PRO A 443 -35.95 -10.20 27.03
N THR A 444 -36.08 -10.79 25.85
CA THR A 444 -37.17 -11.72 25.51
C THR A 444 -36.93 -13.12 26.05
N GLU A 445 -35.68 -13.53 26.29
CA GLU A 445 -35.27 -14.76 27.01
C GLU A 445 -34.11 -14.49 27.99
N PRO A 446 -33.80 -15.40 28.94
CA PRO A 446 -32.73 -15.18 29.92
C PRO A 446 -31.32 -15.04 29.33
N LEU A 447 -30.60 -13.99 29.72
CA LEU A 447 -29.20 -13.74 29.34
C LEU A 447 -28.38 -13.20 30.52
N THR A 448 -27.07 -13.08 30.37
CA THR A 448 -26.15 -12.57 31.38
C THR A 448 -25.43 -11.32 30.85
N LEU A 449 -25.54 -10.21 31.56
CA LEU A 449 -24.82 -8.95 31.32
C LEU A 449 -23.59 -8.86 32.22
N SER A 450 -22.47 -8.34 31.71
CA SER A 450 -21.24 -8.05 32.46
C SER A 450 -20.65 -6.69 32.05
N VAL A 451 -20.12 -5.95 33.02
CA VAL A 451 -19.47 -4.63 32.83
C VAL A 451 -17.97 -4.78 33.00
N LEU A 452 -17.21 -4.37 31.98
CA LEU A 452 -15.76 -4.62 31.84
C LEU A 452 -15.03 -3.31 31.49
N ASP A 453 -13.73 -3.22 31.72
CA ASP A 453 -12.86 -2.16 31.17
C ASP A 453 -11.97 -2.69 30.03
N GLU A 454 -11.11 -1.82 29.49
CA GLU A 454 -10.12 -2.17 28.44
C GLU A 454 -9.08 -3.23 28.87
N ALA A 455 -9.08 -3.66 30.15
CA ALA A 455 -8.22 -4.71 30.69
C ALA A 455 -9.00 -5.96 31.15
N ASP A 456 -10.26 -6.12 30.73
CA ASP A 456 -11.19 -7.20 31.13
C ASP A 456 -11.49 -7.25 32.65
N THR A 457 -11.33 -6.12 33.35
CA THR A 457 -11.63 -6.02 34.78
C THR A 457 -13.13 -5.97 35.02
N LEU A 458 -13.69 -6.94 35.77
CA LEU A 458 -15.13 -6.99 36.05
C LEU A 458 -15.58 -5.93 37.06
N TYR A 459 -16.47 -5.02 36.63
CA TYR A 459 -17.08 -3.97 37.45
C TYR A 459 -18.49 -4.31 37.96
N GLY A 460 -19.18 -5.24 37.31
CA GLY A 460 -20.48 -5.76 37.74
C GLY A 460 -21.02 -6.83 36.79
N THR A 461 -21.98 -7.64 37.23
CA THR A 461 -22.67 -8.64 36.39
C THR A 461 -24.13 -8.82 36.84
N LEU A 462 -24.99 -9.23 35.91
CA LEU A 462 -26.44 -9.37 36.08
C LEU A 462 -26.99 -10.53 35.25
N ALA A 463 -27.55 -11.54 35.90
CA ALA A 463 -28.42 -12.53 35.25
C ALA A 463 -29.78 -11.89 34.94
N ALA A 464 -29.97 -11.46 33.69
CA ALA A 464 -31.17 -10.80 33.21
C ALA A 464 -32.28 -11.81 32.89
N THR A 465 -33.48 -11.55 33.42
CA THR A 465 -34.68 -12.38 33.23
C THR A 465 -35.89 -11.49 32.98
N LYS A 466 -36.88 -12.00 32.25
CA LYS A 466 -38.09 -11.25 31.86
C LYS A 466 -38.82 -10.66 33.09
N PRO A 467 -39.49 -9.50 32.99
CA PRO A 467 -39.61 -8.64 31.80
C PRO A 467 -38.52 -7.56 31.69
N GLN A 468 -37.90 -7.17 32.80
CA GLN A 468 -36.92 -6.09 32.90
C GLN A 468 -36.02 -6.32 34.12
N LYS A 469 -34.74 -6.00 34.01
CA LYS A 469 -33.78 -5.93 35.12
C LYS A 469 -32.89 -4.70 34.99
N SER A 470 -32.20 -4.35 36.08
CA SER A 470 -31.21 -3.28 36.09
C SER A 470 -30.01 -3.64 36.96
N LEU A 471 -28.88 -2.97 36.68
CA LEU A 471 -27.62 -3.06 37.38
C LEU A 471 -27.10 -1.62 37.60
N THR A 472 -26.76 -1.29 38.84
CA THR A 472 -25.97 -0.09 39.15
C THR A 472 -24.55 -0.55 39.49
N THR A 473 -23.54 0.01 38.83
CA THR A 473 -22.14 -0.32 39.15
C THR A 473 -21.68 0.37 40.44
N ARG A 474 -20.51 -0.02 40.95
CA ARG A 474 -19.68 0.89 41.75
C ARG A 474 -19.31 2.14 40.92
N ASP A 475 -18.91 3.21 41.59
CA ASP A 475 -18.43 4.42 40.91
C ASP A 475 -17.26 4.08 39.96
N LEU A 476 -17.31 4.64 38.75
CA LEU A 476 -16.32 4.43 37.70
C LEU A 476 -15.58 5.72 37.40
N LEU A 477 -14.28 5.59 37.13
CA LEU A 477 -13.44 6.70 36.65
C LEU A 477 -13.74 7.00 35.18
N PRO A 478 -13.51 8.23 34.70
CA PRO A 478 -13.53 8.51 33.26
C PRO A 478 -12.61 7.59 32.44
N GLY A 479 -13.09 7.22 31.26
CA GLY A 479 -12.48 6.22 30.39
C GLY A 479 -13.50 5.41 29.59
N ARG A 480 -13.01 4.44 28.82
CA ARG A 480 -13.83 3.52 28.03
C ARG A 480 -14.17 2.27 28.86
N TYR A 481 -15.41 1.82 28.73
CA TYR A 481 -15.94 0.60 29.35
C TYR A 481 -16.69 -0.22 28.31
N PHE A 482 -16.88 -1.51 28.59
CA PHE A 482 -17.62 -2.44 27.74
C PHE A 482 -18.74 -3.14 28.51
N LEU A 483 -19.81 -3.49 27.78
CA LEU A 483 -20.97 -4.24 28.25
C LEU A 483 -21.07 -5.51 27.41
N ARG A 484 -20.67 -6.65 28.00
CA ARG A 484 -20.78 -7.98 27.39
C ARG A 484 -22.11 -8.63 27.75
N LEU A 485 -22.89 -9.05 26.78
CA LEU A 485 -24.16 -9.77 26.98
C LEU A 485 -24.06 -11.16 26.33
N ALA A 486 -24.30 -12.23 27.09
CA ALA A 486 -24.23 -13.61 26.62
C ALA A 486 -25.48 -14.39 27.02
N SER A 487 -26.09 -15.17 26.12
CA SER A 487 -27.31 -15.92 26.44
C SER A 487 -27.03 -17.24 27.15
N ASN A 488 -27.98 -17.70 27.97
CA ASN A 488 -27.82 -18.87 28.84
C ASN A 488 -28.43 -20.17 28.27
N GLY A 489 -28.56 -20.29 26.94
CA GLY A 489 -29.16 -21.46 26.27
C GLY A 489 -29.26 -21.32 24.74
N ALA A 490 -29.90 -22.31 24.09
CA ALA A 490 -30.21 -22.35 22.65
C ALA A 490 -31.42 -21.45 22.28
N ARG A 491 -31.44 -20.92 21.06
CA ARG A 491 -32.06 -19.61 20.76
C ARG A 491 -32.89 -19.59 19.48
N SER A 492 -33.80 -20.54 19.36
CA SER A 492 -34.91 -20.49 18.39
C SER A 492 -36.24 -20.31 19.13
N PRO A 493 -36.90 -19.13 19.05
CA PRO A 493 -36.50 -17.92 18.32
C PRO A 493 -35.33 -17.14 19.00
N PRO A 494 -34.66 -16.23 18.27
CA PRO A 494 -33.58 -15.40 18.82
C PRO A 494 -34.02 -14.52 20.00
N ASN A 495 -33.11 -14.36 20.98
CA ASN A 495 -33.32 -13.54 22.17
C ASN A 495 -33.07 -12.05 21.85
N ARG A 496 -34.13 -11.35 21.47
CA ARG A 496 -34.13 -9.88 21.34
C ARG A 496 -34.12 -9.20 22.70
N TYR A 497 -33.47 -8.05 22.82
CA TYR A 497 -33.51 -7.22 24.03
C TYR A 497 -33.39 -5.72 23.72
N THR A 498 -33.90 -4.90 24.64
CA THR A 498 -33.54 -3.48 24.74
C THR A 498 -32.50 -3.30 25.83
N LEU A 499 -31.44 -2.55 25.55
CA LEU A 499 -30.39 -2.15 26.49
C LEU A 499 -30.40 -0.62 26.61
N SER A 500 -30.58 -0.10 27.81
CA SER A 500 -30.54 1.33 28.12
C SER A 500 -29.43 1.58 29.14
N VAL A 501 -28.57 2.58 28.92
CA VAL A 501 -27.41 2.88 29.79
C VAL A 501 -27.40 4.36 30.14
N ARG A 502 -27.36 4.68 31.42
CA ARG A 502 -27.30 6.06 31.93
C ARG A 502 -26.10 6.18 32.89
N LYS A 503 -25.58 7.39 33.04
CA LYS A 503 -24.61 7.71 34.10
C LYS A 503 -25.32 8.38 35.28
N LYS A 504 -24.87 8.07 36.48
CA LYS A 504 -25.30 8.65 37.75
C LYS A 504 -24.11 9.43 38.32
N PRO A 505 -24.04 10.76 38.17
CA PRO A 505 -22.90 11.55 38.62
C PRO A 505 -22.63 11.35 40.11
N THR A 506 -21.36 11.13 40.45
CA THR A 506 -20.90 10.97 41.83
C THR A 506 -20.14 12.23 42.23
N ALA A 507 -20.29 12.68 43.48
CA ALA A 507 -19.64 13.90 43.94
C ALA A 507 -18.11 13.76 43.96
N ASP A 508 -17.42 14.72 43.38
CA ASP A 508 -15.95 14.78 43.39
C ASP A 508 -15.43 15.13 44.80
N THR A 509 -14.16 14.81 45.07
CA THR A 509 -13.61 14.90 46.43
C THR A 509 -12.56 16.00 46.60
N GLY A 510 -13.02 17.24 46.73
CA GLY A 510 -12.16 18.36 47.11
C GLY A 510 -12.92 19.67 47.12
N ILE A 511 -12.18 20.77 47.31
CA ILE A 511 -12.65 22.11 46.92
C ILE A 511 -11.77 22.64 45.79
N ALA A 512 -12.37 23.29 44.80
CA ALA A 512 -11.68 23.68 43.56
C ALA A 512 -10.56 24.74 43.75
N ARG A 513 -10.46 25.37 44.94
CA ARG A 513 -9.48 26.43 45.27
C ARG A 513 -9.12 26.43 46.76
N PRO A 514 -7.89 26.87 47.13
CA PRO A 514 -7.53 27.09 48.53
C PRO A 514 -8.23 28.33 49.07
N GLU A 515 -9.09 28.16 50.08
CA GLU A 515 -9.74 29.26 50.78
C GLU A 515 -9.35 29.22 52.26
N SER A 516 -8.89 30.34 52.82
CA SER A 516 -8.39 30.39 54.20
C SER A 516 -9.44 30.01 55.26
N ALA A 517 -10.73 30.11 54.93
CA ALA A 517 -11.82 29.62 55.77
C ALA A 517 -11.83 28.08 55.90
N ALA A 518 -11.47 27.36 54.84
CA ALA A 518 -11.44 25.88 54.83
C ALA A 518 -10.34 25.29 55.74
N LEU A 519 -9.35 26.08 56.18
CA LEU A 519 -8.40 25.65 57.21
C LEU A 519 -9.08 25.37 58.56
N ALA A 520 -10.31 25.87 58.80
CA ALA A 520 -11.09 25.51 59.98
C ALA A 520 -11.47 24.01 60.03
N SER A 521 -11.58 23.37 58.87
CA SER A 521 -11.82 21.93 58.69
C SER A 521 -10.56 21.17 58.25
N ALA A 522 -9.37 21.65 58.62
CA ALA A 522 -8.09 21.02 58.23
C ALA A 522 -7.92 19.62 58.82
N LEU A 523 -7.56 18.66 57.96
CA LEU A 523 -7.42 17.25 58.30
C LEU A 523 -6.15 16.99 59.14
N PRO A 524 -6.27 16.37 60.34
CA PRO A 524 -5.13 16.10 61.21
C PRO A 524 -4.38 14.83 60.78
N LEU A 525 -3.16 14.98 60.29
CA LEU A 525 -2.41 13.92 59.60
C LEU A 525 -1.83 12.80 60.51
N ALA A 526 -2.29 12.63 61.75
CA ALA A 526 -1.64 11.79 62.77
C ALA A 526 -1.47 10.30 62.38
N SER A 527 -2.41 9.75 61.60
CA SER A 527 -2.36 8.37 61.06
C SER A 527 -2.18 8.33 59.54
N GLY A 528 -1.98 9.49 58.90
CA GLY A 528 -2.23 9.68 57.48
C GLY A 528 -3.72 9.73 57.10
N TYR A 529 -3.99 10.10 55.85
CA TYR A 529 -5.31 10.31 55.25
C TYR A 529 -5.29 9.84 53.79
N THR A 530 -6.36 9.16 53.35
CA THR A 530 -6.50 8.65 51.97
C THR A 530 -7.88 9.01 51.42
N VAL A 531 -7.93 9.42 50.15
CA VAL A 531 -9.13 9.88 49.44
C VAL A 531 -9.02 9.59 47.93
N THR A 532 -10.14 9.59 47.20
CA THR A 532 -10.20 9.30 45.75
C THR A 532 -11.06 10.32 45.02
N GLY A 533 -10.45 11.09 44.12
CA GLY A 533 -11.10 12.16 43.34
C GLY A 533 -10.71 12.15 41.86
N PHE A 534 -11.13 13.18 41.13
CA PHE A 534 -10.91 13.31 39.70
C PHE A 534 -10.56 14.75 39.29
N ILE A 535 -9.66 14.88 38.32
CA ILE A 535 -9.29 16.16 37.71
C ILE A 535 -9.19 16.00 36.18
N GLY A 536 -9.67 16.99 35.41
CA GLY A 536 -9.73 16.83 33.95
C GLY A 536 -10.19 18.06 33.17
N ALA A 537 -11.39 17.99 32.60
CA ALA A 537 -12.01 19.07 31.85
C ALA A 537 -13.33 19.47 32.54
N GLY A 538 -13.45 20.73 32.94
CA GLY A 538 -14.52 21.20 33.83
C GLY A 538 -13.97 21.47 35.23
N ASP A 539 -13.52 20.42 35.93
CA ASP A 539 -12.60 20.59 37.08
C ASP A 539 -11.12 20.44 36.66
N ARG A 540 -10.24 21.14 37.39
CA ARG A 540 -8.80 21.23 37.14
C ARG A 540 -7.91 21.01 38.37
N ALA A 541 -8.45 21.07 39.59
CA ALA A 541 -7.65 21.18 40.81
C ALA A 541 -8.45 20.89 42.10
N ASP A 542 -8.33 19.69 42.64
CA ASP A 542 -8.81 19.41 43.99
C ASP A 542 -7.86 19.96 45.06
N THR A 543 -8.43 20.57 46.09
CA THR A 543 -7.69 21.14 47.22
C THR A 543 -8.19 20.59 48.56
N TYR A 544 -7.24 20.24 49.44
CA TYR A 544 -7.47 19.62 50.74
C TYR A 544 -6.76 20.40 51.86
N PRO A 545 -7.47 20.97 52.84
CA PRO A 545 -6.85 21.63 53.99
C PRO A 545 -6.28 20.58 54.97
N VAL A 546 -5.05 20.78 55.46
CA VAL A 546 -4.33 19.83 56.32
C VAL A 546 -3.60 20.51 57.49
N ILE A 547 -3.38 19.75 58.57
CA ILE A 547 -2.53 20.15 59.69
C ILE A 547 -1.57 19.02 60.10
N MET A 548 -0.28 19.37 60.22
CA MET A 548 0.78 18.45 60.63
C MET A 548 0.85 18.36 62.15
N ASN A 549 0.26 17.32 62.73
CA ASN A 549 0.25 17.08 64.18
C ASN A 549 1.36 16.12 64.66
N ASP A 550 2.13 15.52 63.74
CA ASP A 550 3.20 14.57 64.04
C ASP A 550 4.54 15.27 64.36
N ALA A 551 5.40 14.63 65.15
CA ALA A 551 6.72 15.16 65.50
C ALA A 551 7.82 14.88 64.45
N ARG A 552 7.53 14.07 63.41
CA ARG A 552 8.40 13.84 62.26
C ARG A 552 8.45 15.09 61.39
N ALA A 553 9.66 15.55 61.06
CA ALA A 553 9.92 16.73 60.24
C ALA A 553 9.65 16.48 58.74
N GLY A 554 8.40 16.22 58.37
CA GLY A 554 7.97 16.10 56.97
C GLY A 554 6.66 15.33 56.75
N MET A 555 6.10 15.49 55.56
CA MET A 555 5.02 14.66 55.03
C MET A 555 5.40 14.02 53.70
N SER A 556 4.78 12.87 53.44
CA SER A 556 4.56 12.26 52.15
C SER A 556 3.22 12.73 51.61
N ILE A 557 3.18 13.22 50.38
CA ILE A 557 1.98 13.40 49.59
C ILE A 557 2.14 12.47 48.38
N SER A 558 1.30 11.46 48.26
CA SER A 558 1.38 10.47 47.19
C SER A 558 0.06 10.36 46.45
N VAL A 559 0.11 10.16 45.13
CA VAL A 559 -1.07 9.80 44.34
C VAL A 559 -0.80 8.54 43.53
N SER A 560 -1.81 7.69 43.41
CA SER A 560 -1.83 6.51 42.55
C SER A 560 -3.08 6.47 41.68
N GLU A 561 -3.22 5.44 40.83
CA GLU A 561 -4.33 5.25 39.87
C GLU A 561 -4.36 6.29 38.74
N LEU A 562 -3.22 6.96 38.49
CA LEU A 562 -3.09 7.98 37.46
C LEU A 562 -3.11 7.41 36.03
N LYS A 563 -3.91 8.03 35.16
CA LYS A 563 -3.91 7.87 33.68
C LYS A 563 -3.27 9.08 32.96
N SER A 564 -3.23 10.26 33.59
CA SER A 564 -2.64 11.49 33.05
C SER A 564 -1.65 12.15 34.03
N PRO A 565 -0.71 13.00 33.56
CA PRO A 565 0.18 13.79 34.42
C PRO A 565 -0.57 14.77 35.34
N VAL A 566 -0.14 14.84 36.60
CA VAL A 566 -0.70 15.75 37.63
C VAL A 566 0.42 16.42 38.41
N THR A 567 0.18 17.62 38.91
CA THR A 567 1.06 18.36 39.81
C THR A 567 0.50 18.30 41.22
N LEU A 568 1.29 17.75 42.14
CA LEU A 568 1.08 17.90 43.57
C LEU A 568 1.66 19.23 44.03
N ILE A 569 0.92 19.98 44.84
CA ILE A 569 1.36 21.25 45.44
C ILE A 569 1.07 21.21 46.94
N TYR A 570 2.02 21.65 47.76
CA TYR A 570 1.75 22.03 49.15
C TYR A 570 1.89 23.54 49.33
N LEU A 571 0.81 24.16 49.80
CA LEU A 571 0.69 25.56 50.14
C LEU A 571 0.72 25.74 51.66
N ASP A 572 1.36 26.78 52.17
CA ASP A 572 1.24 27.17 53.58
C ASP A 572 -0.11 27.85 53.91
N GLU A 573 -0.32 28.22 55.18
CA GLU A 573 -1.50 28.98 55.62
C GLU A 573 -1.67 30.36 54.96
N ARG A 574 -0.63 30.87 54.27
CA ARG A 574 -0.60 32.14 53.52
C ARG A 574 -0.68 31.90 52.00
N GLN A 575 -1.03 30.69 51.60
CA GLN A 575 -1.14 30.24 50.21
C GLN A 575 0.16 30.39 49.39
N GLN A 576 1.32 30.37 50.04
CA GLN A 576 2.62 30.34 49.38
C GLN A 576 3.03 28.89 49.09
N ILE A 577 3.56 28.63 47.88
CA ILE A 577 4.04 27.30 47.50
C ILE A 577 5.31 26.98 48.30
N VAL A 578 5.22 25.99 49.18
CA VAL A 578 6.35 25.46 49.97
C VAL A 578 7.04 24.33 49.21
N ALA A 579 6.26 23.50 48.50
CA ALA A 579 6.78 22.46 47.63
C ALA A 579 5.78 22.14 46.50
N SER A 580 6.29 21.70 45.34
CA SER A 580 5.46 21.14 44.27
C SER A 580 6.27 20.14 43.44
N ALA A 581 5.59 19.16 42.83
CA ALA A 581 6.18 18.24 41.85
C ALA A 581 5.11 17.76 40.86
N THR A 582 5.51 17.55 39.61
CA THR A 582 4.66 17.02 38.54
C THR A 582 5.05 15.59 38.20
N SER A 583 4.09 14.70 37.98
CA SER A 583 4.37 13.35 37.51
C SER A 583 4.86 13.31 36.06
N GLU A 584 5.83 12.43 35.80
CA GLU A 584 6.26 12.10 34.43
C GLU A 584 5.11 11.41 33.66
N ALA A 585 5.07 11.58 32.34
CA ALA A 585 4.08 10.90 31.50
C ALA A 585 4.17 9.37 31.65
N GLY A 586 3.01 8.71 31.75
CA GLY A 586 2.92 7.26 31.95
C GLY A 586 3.14 6.76 33.39
N LYS A 587 3.40 7.63 34.38
CA LYS A 587 3.44 7.22 35.79
C LYS A 587 2.03 7.02 36.33
N THR A 588 1.71 5.79 36.72
CA THR A 588 0.47 5.44 37.42
C THR A 588 0.45 5.87 38.89
N ALA A 589 1.62 6.19 39.47
CA ALA A 589 1.75 6.74 40.81
C ALA A 589 3.04 7.58 40.97
N PHE A 590 3.04 8.56 41.89
CA PHE A 590 4.26 9.25 42.36
C PHE A 590 4.09 9.85 43.76
N GLU A 591 5.20 10.29 44.35
CA GLU A 591 5.29 10.88 45.69
C GLU A 591 6.02 12.24 45.65
N LEU A 592 5.41 13.24 46.29
CA LEU A 592 6.03 14.50 46.70
C LEU A 592 6.34 14.43 48.21
N ALA A 593 7.63 14.47 48.57
CA ALA A 593 8.07 14.65 49.95
C ALA A 593 8.15 16.14 50.29
N VAL A 594 7.55 16.57 51.40
CA VAL A 594 7.50 17.98 51.81
C VAL A 594 8.06 18.15 53.22
N PRO A 595 9.08 19.01 53.42
CA PRO A 595 9.54 19.36 54.77
C PRO A 595 8.53 20.30 55.45
N VAL A 596 7.96 19.84 56.56
CA VAL A 596 7.06 20.62 57.43
C VAL A 596 7.39 20.34 58.90
N ALA A 597 7.11 21.31 59.76
CA ALA A 597 7.26 21.17 61.21
C ALA A 597 5.93 20.73 61.85
N GLN A 598 6.01 20.22 63.09
CA GLN A 598 4.83 20.00 63.91
C GLN A 598 4.10 21.33 64.15
N GLY A 599 2.77 21.34 63.98
CA GLY A 599 1.91 22.52 64.06
C GLY A 599 1.66 23.24 62.72
N SER A 600 2.38 22.91 61.64
CA SER A 600 2.18 23.55 60.33
C SER A 600 0.77 23.28 59.76
N ARG A 601 0.09 24.34 59.32
CA ARG A 601 -1.20 24.31 58.60
C ARG A 601 -0.99 24.72 57.15
N GLY A 602 -1.79 24.17 56.26
CA GLY A 602 -1.70 24.47 54.83
C GLY A 602 -2.71 23.70 53.99
N PHE A 603 -2.47 23.66 52.68
CA PHE A 603 -3.31 22.95 51.72
C PHE A 603 -2.46 22.01 50.85
N VAL A 604 -2.96 20.81 50.62
CA VAL A 604 -2.49 19.93 49.54
C VAL A 604 -3.39 20.12 48.32
N GLN A 605 -2.82 20.27 47.14
CA GLN A 605 -3.56 20.29 45.88
C GLN A 605 -3.13 19.15 44.96
N VAL A 606 -4.09 18.62 44.20
CA VAL A 606 -3.85 17.72 43.06
C VAL A 606 -4.37 18.45 41.81
N VAL A 607 -3.46 18.86 40.94
CA VAL A 607 -3.76 19.77 39.80
C VAL A 607 -3.44 19.09 38.48
N ALA A 608 -4.31 19.18 37.48
CA ALA A 608 -4.04 18.58 36.17
C ALA A 608 -2.90 19.32 35.44
N ALA A 609 -1.81 18.62 35.13
CA ALA A 609 -0.56 19.23 34.62
C ALA A 609 -0.59 19.52 33.10
N GLY A 610 -1.72 19.29 32.46
CA GLY A 610 -2.01 19.59 31.05
C GLY A 610 -3.49 19.35 30.77
N ASN A 611 -3.87 19.24 29.49
CA ASN A 611 -5.29 19.01 29.12
C ASN A 611 -5.78 17.58 29.37
N GLY A 612 -4.91 16.67 29.84
CA GLY A 612 -5.30 15.31 30.22
C GLY A 612 -6.19 15.27 31.46
N SER A 613 -6.98 14.20 31.56
CA SER A 613 -7.87 13.91 32.68
C SER A 613 -7.48 12.61 33.39
N THR A 614 -7.69 12.54 34.70
CA THR A 614 -7.41 11.34 35.48
C THR A 614 -8.21 11.30 36.78
N GLY A 615 -8.65 10.10 37.16
CA GLY A 615 -8.90 9.80 38.56
C GLY A 615 -7.58 9.70 39.32
N TYR A 616 -7.63 9.78 40.64
CA TYR A 616 -6.47 9.54 41.48
C TYR A 616 -6.89 9.05 42.87
N ARG A 617 -6.03 8.26 43.51
CA ARG A 617 -6.08 7.99 44.96
C ARG A 617 -4.97 8.81 45.62
N LEU A 618 -5.34 9.87 46.34
CA LEU A 618 -4.41 10.68 47.13
C LEU A 618 -4.22 10.05 48.50
N THR A 619 -2.99 9.94 48.96
CA THR A 619 -2.61 9.54 50.32
C THR A 619 -1.56 10.47 50.89
N ILE A 620 -1.89 11.13 52.00
CA ILE A 620 -1.04 12.10 52.71
C ILE A 620 -0.66 11.48 54.06
N SER A 621 0.62 11.41 54.41
CA SER A 621 1.06 10.82 55.69
C SER A 621 2.34 11.47 56.25
N PRO A 622 2.60 11.45 57.57
CA PRO A 622 3.84 12.02 58.11
C PRO A 622 5.04 11.11 57.79
N LYS A 623 6.13 11.70 57.28
CA LYS A 623 7.32 10.98 56.82
C LYS A 623 8.57 11.57 57.47
N LYS A 624 9.37 10.73 58.13
CA LYS A 624 10.71 11.13 58.59
C LYS A 624 11.59 11.29 57.36
N LEU A 625 12.00 12.52 57.05
CA LEU A 625 12.95 12.77 55.97
C LEU A 625 14.35 12.40 56.48
N PHE A 626 14.88 11.31 55.90
CA PHE A 626 16.15 10.63 56.22
C PHE A 626 16.22 9.90 57.57
N ASP A 627 16.30 8.57 57.49
CA ASP A 627 17.05 7.72 58.43
C ASP A 627 17.34 6.32 57.81
N GLU A 628 17.86 6.26 56.59
CA GLU A 628 18.27 4.99 55.97
C GLU A 628 19.36 5.19 54.91
N ALA A 629 20.18 4.15 54.68
CA ALA A 629 21.40 4.25 53.88
C ALA A 629 21.12 4.23 52.36
N PHE A 630 21.01 5.40 51.75
CA PHE A 630 20.85 5.54 50.31
C PHE A 630 22.13 5.14 49.56
N SER A 631 22.04 4.11 48.71
CA SER A 631 23.06 3.72 47.73
C SER A 631 22.45 3.75 46.34
N THR A 632 23.10 4.42 45.38
CA THR A 632 22.65 4.44 43.98
C THR A 632 23.76 4.10 43.00
N THR A 633 23.35 3.69 41.81
CA THR A 633 24.22 3.16 40.76
C THR A 633 23.89 3.86 39.44
N LEU A 634 24.90 4.40 38.77
CA LEU A 634 24.79 5.27 37.59
C LEU A 634 25.62 4.68 36.43
N GLY A 635 25.16 4.84 35.19
CA GLY A 635 25.84 4.40 33.96
C GLY A 635 25.77 5.45 32.84
N GLN A 636 26.13 5.09 31.61
CA GLN A 636 25.89 5.96 30.45
C GLN A 636 24.39 6.17 30.21
N ALA A 637 24.04 7.40 29.86
CA ALA A 637 22.75 7.72 29.29
C ALA A 637 22.84 7.72 27.77
N THR A 638 22.12 6.81 27.12
CA THR A 638 21.92 6.79 25.66
C THR A 638 21.04 7.95 25.22
N ARG A 639 21.65 9.13 25.09
CA ARG A 639 21.15 10.34 24.42
C ARG A 639 19.78 10.89 24.85
N GLN A 640 19.33 10.59 26.06
CA GLN A 640 18.34 11.36 26.80
C GLN A 640 18.83 11.61 28.22
N THR A 641 18.33 12.69 28.84
CA THR A 641 18.68 13.11 30.20
C THR A 641 18.57 11.95 31.19
N VAL A 642 19.63 11.66 31.96
CA VAL A 642 19.44 10.96 33.25
C VAL A 642 18.44 11.80 34.01
N ALA A 643 17.28 11.22 34.35
CA ALA A 643 16.19 11.94 34.98
C ALA A 643 16.75 12.72 36.19
N ARG A 644 16.55 14.05 36.18
CA ARG A 644 17.13 15.00 37.15
C ARG A 644 16.41 14.83 38.50
N ARG A 645 16.60 13.66 39.11
CA ARG A 645 15.89 13.20 40.29
C ARG A 645 16.34 14.01 41.48
N ALA A 646 15.45 14.88 41.94
CA ALA A 646 15.65 15.58 43.19
C ALA A 646 15.67 14.58 44.35
N TYR A 647 16.68 14.71 45.19
CA TYR A 647 16.73 14.13 46.53
C TYR A 647 16.51 15.29 47.52
N PRO A 648 15.24 15.64 47.81
CA PRO A 648 14.91 16.71 48.74
C PRO A 648 15.28 16.29 50.16
N GLY A 649 15.82 17.21 50.95
CA GLY A 649 16.12 16.98 52.36
C GLY A 649 16.25 18.24 53.18
N MET A 650 16.64 18.06 54.43
CA MET A 650 16.80 19.14 55.39
C MET A 650 18.00 18.85 56.31
N LEU A 651 18.83 19.87 56.53
CA LEU A 651 19.86 19.89 57.55
C LEU A 651 19.37 20.76 58.72
N THR A 652 19.64 20.29 59.93
CA THR A 652 19.27 20.96 61.19
C THR A 652 20.50 21.03 62.11
N PRO A 653 20.45 21.77 63.25
CA PRO A 653 21.58 21.82 64.17
C PRO A 653 21.87 20.45 64.82
N GLN A 654 20.85 19.58 64.90
CA GLN A 654 20.98 18.20 65.38
C GLN A 654 21.40 17.22 64.26
N GLY A 655 21.00 17.49 63.01
CA GLY A 655 21.36 16.73 61.81
C GLY A 655 22.15 17.60 60.83
N ASN A 656 23.38 17.98 61.21
CA ASN A 656 24.17 19.00 60.49
C ASN A 656 25.02 18.46 59.33
N ARG A 657 24.98 17.15 59.07
CA ARG A 657 25.75 16.45 58.03
C ARG A 657 24.93 15.33 57.40
N LEU A 658 25.19 15.09 56.12
CA LEU A 658 24.63 13.99 55.34
C LEU A 658 25.73 13.34 54.49
N PHE A 659 25.65 12.02 54.29
CA PHE A 659 26.55 11.23 53.46
C PHE A 659 25.74 10.32 52.53
N LEU A 660 25.98 10.39 51.22
CA LEU A 660 25.36 9.56 50.18
C LEU A 660 26.43 8.78 49.39
N PRO A 661 26.59 7.46 49.59
CA PRO A 661 27.40 6.63 48.71
C PRO A 661 26.76 6.47 47.31
N ILE A 662 27.60 6.54 46.28
CA ILE A 662 27.21 6.37 44.88
C ILE A 662 28.19 5.44 44.15
N THR A 663 27.73 4.75 43.10
CA THR A 663 28.55 3.87 42.26
C THR A 663 28.41 4.28 40.79
N LEU A 664 29.53 4.47 40.09
CA LEU A 664 29.58 4.54 38.63
C LEU A 664 29.88 3.13 38.08
N ASN A 665 28.97 2.58 37.28
CA ASN A 665 29.15 1.28 36.61
C ASN A 665 30.18 1.34 35.48
N GLU A 666 30.34 2.51 34.85
CA GLU A 666 31.24 2.74 33.72
C GLU A 666 31.79 4.19 33.77
N PRO A 667 32.86 4.50 33.03
CA PRO A 667 33.42 5.85 33.00
C PRO A 667 32.43 6.86 32.39
N ALA A 668 32.16 7.94 33.12
CA ALA A 668 31.16 8.95 32.76
C ALA A 668 31.51 10.33 33.35
N LYS A 669 31.00 11.40 32.74
CA LYS A 669 31.12 12.75 33.29
C LYS A 669 30.03 12.99 34.32
N LEU A 670 30.35 12.77 35.59
CA LEU A 670 29.43 12.95 36.72
C LEU A 670 29.24 14.44 37.02
N ARG A 671 27.98 14.87 37.08
CA ARG A 671 27.58 16.23 37.49
C ARG A 671 26.52 16.17 38.59
N ILE A 672 26.77 16.88 39.69
CA ILE A 672 25.94 16.90 40.91
C ILE A 672 25.65 18.35 41.28
N GLU A 673 24.40 18.64 41.66
CA GLU A 673 23.97 19.99 42.05
C GLU A 673 23.30 19.96 43.42
N LEU A 674 23.69 20.83 44.34
CA LEU A 674 23.00 21.09 45.61
C LEU A 674 22.30 22.45 45.49
N THR A 675 20.97 22.47 45.60
CA THR A 675 20.17 23.69 45.38
C THR A 675 19.10 23.92 46.44
N GLY A 676 18.45 25.09 46.41
CA GLY A 676 17.29 25.40 47.25
C GLY A 676 17.62 25.69 48.71
N LEU A 677 18.83 26.20 48.97
CA LEU A 677 19.32 26.52 50.30
C LEU A 677 18.66 27.79 50.87
N LEU A 678 18.23 27.73 52.13
CA LEU A 678 17.81 28.89 52.95
C LEU A 678 18.89 29.33 53.95
N ALA A 679 19.89 28.47 54.21
CA ALA A 679 21.11 28.82 54.93
C ALA A 679 22.30 28.05 54.33
N ALA A 680 23.53 28.53 54.57
CA ALA A 680 24.72 28.03 53.90
C ALA A 680 25.03 26.55 54.23
N ALA A 681 25.43 25.78 53.21
CA ALA A 681 25.86 24.39 53.34
C ALA A 681 26.83 24.00 52.21
N ASP A 682 27.94 23.32 52.55
CA ASP A 682 28.96 22.85 51.61
C ASP A 682 28.62 21.45 51.04
N MET A 683 29.07 21.14 49.82
CA MET A 683 29.02 19.80 49.22
C MET A 683 30.44 19.32 48.87
N GLU A 684 30.81 18.06 49.14
CA GLU A 684 32.11 17.48 48.75
C GLU A 684 31.93 16.05 48.20
N VAL A 685 32.67 15.70 47.15
CA VAL A 685 32.66 14.35 46.55
C VAL A 685 33.98 13.65 46.85
N ILE A 686 33.92 12.42 47.33
CA ILE A 686 35.05 11.66 47.88
C ILE A 686 35.17 10.31 47.15
N ASP A 687 36.38 9.87 46.79
CA ASP A 687 36.64 8.57 46.18
C ASP A 687 36.59 7.40 47.19
N SER A 688 36.72 6.16 46.70
CA SER A 688 36.75 4.95 47.54
C SER A 688 37.96 4.85 48.48
N ASN A 689 38.95 5.73 48.33
CA ASN A 689 40.18 5.77 49.14
C ASN A 689 40.16 6.91 50.17
N GLY A 690 39.11 7.76 50.17
CA GLY A 690 38.96 8.91 51.05
C GLY A 690 39.48 10.24 50.48
N ASN A 691 39.93 10.30 49.23
CA ASN A 691 40.42 11.52 48.59
C ASN A 691 39.26 12.36 48.02
N PRO A 692 39.30 13.70 48.13
CA PRO A 692 38.31 14.56 47.48
C PRO A 692 38.50 14.58 45.96
N ALA A 693 37.44 14.29 45.21
CA ALA A 693 37.40 14.51 43.77
C ALA A 693 37.35 16.02 43.49
N THR A 694 38.41 16.57 42.88
CA THR A 694 38.56 18.03 42.73
C THR A 694 37.73 18.62 41.57
N SER A 695 36.81 19.53 41.92
CA SER A 695 36.12 20.52 41.07
C SER A 695 35.75 21.75 41.93
N ASP A 696 35.09 22.77 41.38
CA ASP A 696 34.44 23.85 42.17
C ASP A 696 33.23 23.28 42.94
N HIS A 697 33.14 23.50 44.25
CA HIS A 697 32.06 22.94 45.12
C HIS A 697 31.93 23.58 46.52
N LYS A 698 32.46 24.80 46.74
CA LYS A 698 32.39 25.51 48.04
C LYS A 698 32.14 27.01 47.84
N ARG A 699 30.89 27.38 47.64
CA ARG A 699 30.41 28.73 47.31
C ARG A 699 29.83 29.44 48.54
N PRO A 700 29.95 30.78 48.63
CA PRO A 700 29.55 31.49 49.84
C PRO A 700 28.04 31.74 49.89
N GLY A 701 27.44 31.42 51.04
CA GLY A 701 26.04 31.75 51.35
C GLY A 701 25.06 30.67 50.88
N THR A 702 23.94 31.09 50.31
CA THR A 702 22.85 30.21 49.82
C THR A 702 22.91 30.02 48.30
N GLN A 703 24.12 29.89 47.75
CA GLN A 703 24.32 29.65 46.31
C GLN A 703 24.27 28.14 46.00
N ASP A 704 23.88 27.80 44.78
CA ASP A 704 23.86 26.42 44.33
C ASP A 704 25.29 25.88 44.11
N GLU A 705 25.64 24.76 44.76
CA GLU A 705 26.92 24.06 44.57
C GLU A 705 26.85 23.13 43.37
N VAL A 706 27.90 23.08 42.55
CA VAL A 706 27.89 22.32 41.28
C VAL A 706 29.21 21.56 41.07
N PHE A 707 29.23 20.28 41.47
CA PHE A 707 30.32 19.36 41.10
C PHE A 707 30.15 18.94 39.63
N ALA A 708 31.23 18.90 38.86
CA ALA A 708 31.25 18.35 37.49
C ALA A 708 32.64 17.80 37.12
N LYS A 709 32.75 16.51 36.78
CA LYS A 709 34.03 15.89 36.40
C LYS A 709 33.85 14.57 35.63
N ASP A 710 34.71 14.31 34.65
CA ASP A 710 34.95 12.96 34.12
C ASP A 710 35.53 12.05 35.22
N LEU A 711 34.88 10.93 35.47
CA LEU A 711 35.23 9.94 36.49
C LEU A 711 35.18 8.52 35.91
N GLU A 712 36.08 7.67 36.38
CA GLU A 712 36.11 6.24 36.07
C GLU A 712 35.00 5.47 36.80
N SER A 713 34.72 4.25 36.35
CA SER A 713 33.85 3.32 37.08
C SER A 713 34.39 3.03 38.48
N GLY A 714 33.56 3.18 39.51
CA GLY A 714 34.02 3.07 40.90
C GLY A 714 32.98 3.52 41.93
N LYS A 715 33.37 3.47 43.21
CA LYS A 715 32.55 3.93 44.33
C LYS A 715 33.02 5.29 44.82
N TYR A 716 32.07 6.17 45.09
CA TYR A 716 32.30 7.52 45.58
C TYR A 716 31.30 7.83 46.71
N THR A 717 31.50 8.91 47.45
CA THR A 717 30.55 9.39 48.47
C THR A 717 30.40 10.90 48.38
N VAL A 718 29.16 11.39 48.32
CA VAL A 718 28.83 12.80 48.46
C VAL A 718 28.61 13.11 49.94
N ARG A 719 29.29 14.13 50.48
CA ARG A 719 29.02 14.70 51.80
C ARG A 719 28.37 16.06 51.63
N VAL A 720 27.28 16.32 52.34
CA VAL A 720 26.71 17.68 52.48
C VAL A 720 26.79 18.09 53.95
N GLN A 721 27.15 19.33 54.24
CA GLN A 721 27.34 19.82 55.61
C GLN A 721 26.78 21.24 55.80
N LEU A 722 26.00 21.42 56.86
CA LEU A 722 25.47 22.73 57.28
C LEU A 722 26.60 23.63 57.81
N ALA A 723 26.61 24.90 57.41
CA ALA A 723 27.58 25.87 57.88
C ALA A 723 27.43 26.15 59.40
N SER A 724 28.55 26.44 60.06
CA SER A 724 28.56 26.70 61.50
C SER A 724 27.70 27.92 61.86
N GLY A 725 26.73 27.74 62.76
CA GLY A 725 25.81 28.79 63.21
C GLY A 725 24.52 28.93 62.39
N ALA A 726 24.34 28.18 61.30
CA ALA A 726 23.06 28.16 60.57
C ALA A 726 21.96 27.43 61.35
N LEU A 727 20.72 27.95 61.30
CA LEU A 727 19.60 27.42 62.08
C LEU A 727 18.91 26.20 61.46
N LEU A 728 18.72 26.18 60.14
CA LEU A 728 18.30 25.03 59.33
C LEU A 728 18.47 25.38 57.85
N THR A 729 18.51 24.38 56.99
CA THR A 729 18.24 24.59 55.56
C THR A 729 17.55 23.36 54.96
N PRO A 730 16.48 23.53 54.15
CA PRO A 730 16.16 22.53 53.14
C PRO A 730 17.26 22.51 52.07
N PHE A 731 17.28 21.46 51.25
CA PHE A 731 18.11 21.36 50.05
C PHE A 731 17.47 20.36 49.07
N ASN A 732 17.88 20.43 47.80
CA ASN A 732 17.71 19.37 46.82
C ASN A 732 19.07 18.97 46.27
N LEU A 733 19.41 17.68 46.31
CA LEU A 733 20.51 17.13 45.53
C LEU A 733 20.00 16.62 44.19
N TYR A 734 20.69 16.94 43.10
CA TYR A 734 20.47 16.38 41.77
C TYR A 734 21.72 15.64 41.30
N PHE A 735 21.53 14.51 40.62
CA PHE A 735 22.61 13.71 40.03
C PHE A 735 22.36 13.55 38.53
N SER A 736 23.43 13.59 37.74
CA SER A 736 23.39 13.42 36.29
C SER A 736 24.72 12.88 35.77
N THR A 737 24.70 12.10 34.70
CA THR A 737 25.89 11.72 33.93
C THR A 737 25.79 12.25 32.50
N GLU A 738 26.88 12.84 32.03
CA GLU A 738 27.09 13.27 30.64
C GLU A 738 28.04 12.28 29.93
N GLU A 739 28.07 12.34 28.58
CA GLU A 739 28.96 11.51 27.75
C GLU A 739 30.42 11.72 28.17
N PHE A 740 31.12 10.62 28.48
CA PHE A 740 32.53 10.63 28.92
C PHE A 740 33.42 11.25 27.84
N SER A 741 34.18 12.30 28.19
CA SER A 741 34.95 13.06 27.21
C SER A 741 36.29 12.39 26.82
N GLY A 742 36.69 11.35 27.55
CA GLY A 742 37.83 10.50 27.20
C GLY A 742 37.54 9.56 26.02
N ALA A 743 38.48 9.47 25.07
CA ALA A 743 38.30 8.68 23.85
C ALA A 743 38.13 7.18 24.12
N ARG A 744 37.02 6.59 23.65
CA ARG A 744 36.79 5.13 23.56
C ARG A 744 36.94 4.65 22.11
N THR A 745 37.42 3.42 21.91
CA THR A 745 37.49 2.75 20.59
C THR A 745 36.21 1.98 20.30
N PHE A 746 35.66 2.08 19.08
CA PHE A 746 34.45 1.38 18.66
C PHE A 746 34.71 -0.02 18.08
N ASP A 747 33.72 -0.91 18.23
CA ASP A 747 33.67 -2.24 17.61
C ASP A 747 32.79 -2.22 16.33
N PRO A 748 33.34 -2.55 15.13
CA PRO A 748 32.56 -2.63 13.90
C PRO A 748 31.49 -3.73 13.88
N ALA A 749 31.64 -4.84 14.63
CA ALA A 749 30.69 -5.95 14.59
C ALA A 749 29.32 -5.54 15.16
N THR A 750 29.32 -4.81 16.27
CA THR A 750 28.11 -4.24 16.87
C THR A 750 27.43 -3.21 15.97
N ALA A 751 28.18 -2.42 15.21
CA ALA A 751 27.60 -1.48 14.25
C ALA A 751 26.89 -2.20 13.08
N ARG A 752 27.51 -3.27 12.56
CA ARG A 752 26.97 -4.08 11.45
C ARG A 752 25.69 -4.85 11.81
N ALA A 753 25.61 -5.34 13.06
CA ALA A 753 24.44 -6.05 13.57
C ALA A 753 23.17 -5.18 13.67
N ASN A 754 23.31 -3.85 13.70
CA ASN A 754 22.21 -2.89 13.86
C ASN A 754 21.93 -2.07 12.57
N ALA A 755 22.32 -2.59 11.40
CA ALA A 755 22.14 -1.92 10.12
C ALA A 755 20.66 -1.78 9.70
N THR A 756 20.28 -0.62 9.17
CA THR A 756 18.93 -0.33 8.65
C THR A 756 18.80 -0.78 7.18
N GLU A 757 17.62 -1.27 6.78
CA GLU A 757 17.36 -1.63 5.37
C GLU A 757 17.29 -0.37 4.49
N LEU A 758 18.02 -0.36 3.38
CA LEU A 758 18.10 0.76 2.44
C LEU A 758 17.45 0.38 1.09
N THR A 759 16.47 1.18 0.67
CA THR A 759 15.78 1.04 -0.63
C THR A 759 15.77 2.38 -1.36
N GLY A 760 16.81 2.66 -2.16
CA GLY A 760 17.02 3.94 -2.83
C GLY A 760 17.86 4.92 -2.00
N ILE A 761 17.37 6.15 -1.83
CA ILE A 761 18.14 7.29 -1.29
C ILE A 761 17.84 7.52 0.21
N GLU A 762 18.89 7.64 1.04
CA GLU A 762 18.83 8.03 2.45
C GLU A 762 19.85 9.14 2.77
N PHE A 763 19.59 9.97 3.80
CA PHE A 763 20.52 10.98 4.32
C PHE A 763 20.79 10.72 5.80
N ASP A 764 22.07 10.65 6.19
CA ASP A 764 22.48 10.28 7.55
C ASP A 764 23.86 10.85 7.93
N ASN A 765 24.38 10.47 9.10
CA ASN A 765 25.57 11.01 9.72
C ASN A 765 26.30 10.00 10.65
N LEU A 766 27.61 10.20 10.85
CA LEU A 766 28.46 9.40 11.74
C LEU A 766 29.58 10.24 12.38
N LYS A 767 30.11 9.84 13.55
CA LYS A 767 31.28 10.49 14.17
C LYS A 767 32.60 9.95 13.62
N ARG A 768 33.69 10.70 13.85
CA ARG A 768 35.05 10.26 13.50
C ARG A 768 35.49 9.05 14.33
N GLY A 769 35.89 7.97 13.66
CA GLY A 769 36.27 6.70 14.30
C GLY A 769 35.11 5.72 14.50
N GLU A 770 33.89 6.08 14.10
CA GLU A 770 32.77 5.16 13.92
C GLU A 770 32.72 4.65 12.47
N ALA A 771 31.89 3.64 12.20
CA ALA A 771 31.48 3.26 10.84
C ALA A 771 29.96 3.02 10.83
N LYS A 772 29.27 3.53 9.82
CA LYS A 772 27.82 3.32 9.65
C LYS A 772 27.58 2.15 8.70
N TYR A 773 26.58 1.35 8.99
CA TYR A 773 26.13 0.24 8.14
C TYR A 773 24.67 0.42 7.71
N PHE A 774 24.41 0.10 6.44
CA PHE A 774 23.10 -0.09 5.84
C PHE A 774 23.01 -1.53 5.32
N LYS A 775 21.80 -2.10 5.24
CA LYS A 775 21.51 -3.46 4.77
C LYS A 775 20.73 -3.38 3.45
N ILE A 776 21.04 -4.28 2.52
CA ILE A 776 20.36 -4.44 1.23
C ILE A 776 19.98 -5.91 1.06
N THR A 777 18.76 -6.17 0.60
CA THR A 777 18.30 -7.51 0.23
C THR A 777 18.13 -7.59 -1.29
N VAL A 778 18.87 -8.49 -1.94
CA VAL A 778 18.79 -8.75 -3.39
C VAL A 778 17.83 -9.92 -3.64
N SER A 779 16.76 -9.66 -4.39
CA SER A 779 15.65 -10.59 -4.65
C SER A 779 15.90 -11.56 -5.82
N ASP A 780 16.55 -11.10 -6.86
CA ASP A 780 16.77 -11.85 -8.10
C ASP A 780 18.06 -12.68 -8.00
N ASP A 781 18.12 -13.79 -8.74
CA ASP A 781 19.23 -14.75 -8.66
C ASP A 781 20.60 -14.12 -8.95
N ARG A 782 20.62 -13.08 -9.80
CA ARG A 782 21.80 -12.28 -10.15
C ARG A 782 21.39 -10.84 -10.47
N ALA A 783 22.11 -9.88 -9.90
CA ALA A 783 21.89 -8.44 -10.11
C ALA A 783 23.22 -7.66 -10.09
N LEU A 784 23.27 -6.52 -10.77
CA LEU A 784 24.29 -5.50 -10.61
C LEU A 784 23.82 -4.48 -9.57
N LEU A 785 24.45 -4.50 -8.40
CA LEU A 785 24.29 -3.49 -7.37
C LEU A 785 25.15 -2.26 -7.71
N ILE A 786 24.52 -1.09 -7.74
CA ILE A 786 25.17 0.21 -7.87
C ILE A 786 24.92 0.96 -6.55
N ALA A 787 25.98 1.41 -5.89
CA ALA A 787 25.88 2.17 -4.64
C ALA A 787 26.69 3.46 -4.75
N ASP A 788 26.08 4.57 -4.39
CA ASP A 788 26.64 5.92 -4.50
C ASP A 788 26.60 6.65 -3.16
N LEU A 789 27.69 7.36 -2.80
CA LEU A 789 27.80 8.18 -1.60
C LEU A 789 28.24 9.59 -1.98
N PHE A 790 27.50 10.61 -1.54
CA PHE A 790 27.75 12.00 -1.92
C PHE A 790 27.26 12.99 -0.84
N GLY A 791 27.42 14.30 -1.08
CA GLY A 791 26.93 15.36 -0.19
C GLY A 791 27.78 15.63 1.06
N PHE A 792 28.90 14.93 1.24
CA PHE A 792 29.84 15.15 2.35
C PHE A 792 30.93 16.19 2.02
N SER A 793 31.63 16.67 3.06
CA SER A 793 32.62 17.75 2.94
C SER A 793 34.05 17.24 2.74
N ALA A 794 34.93 18.08 2.20
CA ALA A 794 36.35 17.74 2.01
C ALA A 794 37.14 17.61 3.33
N ALA A 795 36.58 18.04 4.47
CA ALA A 795 37.11 17.73 5.78
C ALA A 795 36.58 16.39 6.33
N SER A 796 35.44 15.92 5.81
CA SER A 796 34.79 14.67 6.23
C SER A 796 35.48 13.45 5.67
N ASP A 797 35.67 13.41 4.34
CA ASP A 797 36.34 12.35 3.57
C ASP A 797 35.83 10.93 3.92
N LEU A 798 34.92 10.39 3.10
CA LEU A 798 34.16 9.19 3.43
C LEU A 798 34.38 8.07 2.41
N ASP A 799 34.97 6.97 2.87
CA ASP A 799 35.07 5.73 2.10
C ASP A 799 33.73 4.97 2.09
N LEU A 800 33.41 4.33 0.96
CA LEU A 800 32.29 3.41 0.81
C LEU A 800 32.78 1.97 0.57
N TYR A 801 32.08 0.98 1.13
CA TYR A 801 32.35 -0.45 0.95
C TYR A 801 31.03 -1.22 0.77
N VAL A 802 31.01 -2.21 -0.13
CA VAL A 802 29.97 -3.24 -0.23
C VAL A 802 30.51 -4.52 0.41
N GLU A 803 29.79 -5.08 1.38
CA GLU A 803 30.15 -6.29 2.11
C GLU A 803 29.08 -7.38 1.97
N GLY A 804 29.50 -8.65 1.92
CA GLY A 804 28.61 -9.81 1.93
C GLY A 804 27.93 -10.05 3.28
N HIS A 805 27.12 -11.12 3.37
CA HIS A 805 26.49 -11.52 4.63
C HIS A 805 27.51 -11.99 5.70
N ASP A 806 28.66 -12.49 5.26
CA ASP A 806 29.79 -12.92 6.09
C ASP A 806 30.62 -11.72 6.60
N GLY A 807 30.82 -10.72 5.75
CA GLY A 807 31.69 -9.56 5.98
C GLY A 807 32.86 -9.48 5.00
N GLY A 808 32.91 -10.34 3.99
CA GLY A 808 33.84 -10.18 2.87
C GLY A 808 33.51 -8.91 2.10
N VAL A 809 34.50 -8.04 1.90
CA VAL A 809 34.37 -6.84 1.07
C VAL A 809 34.33 -7.28 -0.40
N ILE A 810 33.20 -7.01 -1.05
CA ILE A 810 32.93 -7.34 -2.47
C ILE A 810 33.40 -6.19 -3.37
N GLY A 811 33.25 -4.95 -2.90
CA GLY A 811 33.70 -3.76 -3.61
C GLY A 811 33.95 -2.60 -2.65
N LYS A 812 34.76 -1.62 -3.05
CA LYS A 812 34.99 -0.39 -2.30
C LYS A 812 35.32 0.79 -3.20
N SER A 813 35.08 1.99 -2.71
CA SER A 813 35.51 3.26 -3.30
C SER A 813 36.02 4.17 -2.19
N THR A 814 37.12 4.88 -2.44
CA THR A 814 37.85 5.67 -1.44
C THR A 814 38.44 6.94 -2.10
N ASN A 815 37.61 7.81 -2.68
CA ASN A 815 38.05 9.00 -3.39
C ASN A 815 38.23 10.17 -2.41
N SER A 816 39.43 10.73 -2.38
CA SER A 816 39.81 11.74 -1.38
C SER A 816 38.97 13.02 -1.44
N GLY A 817 38.49 13.47 -0.28
CA GLY A 817 37.95 14.79 -0.01
C GLY A 817 36.43 14.85 -0.06
N SER A 818 35.89 15.41 -1.15
CA SER A 818 34.44 15.54 -1.39
C SER A 818 34.06 15.11 -2.81
N ALA A 819 34.80 14.13 -3.34
CA ALA A 819 34.36 13.40 -4.52
C ALA A 819 33.18 12.50 -4.14
N GLN A 820 32.42 12.05 -5.14
CA GLN A 820 31.41 11.01 -4.94
C GLN A 820 32.09 9.64 -4.88
N GLU A 821 31.67 8.77 -3.98
CA GLU A 821 32.00 7.35 -4.04
C GLU A 821 30.97 6.63 -4.91
N THR A 822 31.43 5.73 -5.77
CA THR A 822 30.56 4.89 -6.61
C THR A 822 31.12 3.48 -6.66
N ILE A 823 30.32 2.50 -6.28
CA ILE A 823 30.65 1.08 -6.40
C ILE A 823 29.66 0.43 -7.35
N ARG A 824 30.16 -0.45 -8.22
CA ARG A 824 29.34 -1.35 -9.05
C ARG A 824 29.82 -2.78 -8.82
N ALA A 825 28.92 -3.66 -8.37
CA ALA A 825 29.23 -5.03 -8.02
C ALA A 825 28.13 -5.97 -8.51
N THR A 826 28.49 -7.02 -9.26
CA THR A 826 27.55 -8.11 -9.54
C THR A 826 27.43 -8.99 -8.29
N VAL A 827 26.19 -9.21 -7.86
CA VAL A 827 25.80 -9.91 -6.64
C VAL A 827 24.70 -10.93 -6.97
N GLU A 828 24.60 -11.97 -6.16
CA GLU A 828 23.58 -13.02 -6.31
C GLU A 828 22.42 -12.77 -5.32
N ARG A 829 21.36 -13.60 -5.33
CA ARG A 829 20.29 -13.49 -4.33
C ARG A 829 20.87 -13.60 -2.91
N GLY A 830 20.71 -12.57 -2.10
CA GLY A 830 21.31 -12.55 -0.76
C GLY A 830 21.12 -11.24 0.02
N THR A 831 21.72 -11.20 1.21
CA THR A 831 21.84 -9.99 2.03
C THR A 831 23.24 -9.43 1.92
N TYR A 832 23.32 -8.14 1.65
CA TYR A 832 24.54 -7.36 1.53
C TYR A 832 24.48 -6.15 2.47
N TYR A 833 25.64 -5.55 2.74
CA TYR A 833 25.76 -4.38 3.60
C TYR A 833 26.57 -3.29 2.93
N LEU A 834 26.13 -2.03 3.01
CA LEU A 834 26.97 -0.87 2.70
C LEU A 834 27.61 -0.38 3.99
N ARG A 835 28.94 -0.33 4.05
CA ARG A 835 29.66 0.37 5.12
C ARG A 835 30.16 1.73 4.62
N VAL A 836 29.83 2.78 5.36
CA VAL A 836 30.42 4.11 5.23
C VAL A 836 31.41 4.30 6.38
N ALA A 837 32.63 4.74 6.09
CA ALA A 837 33.68 4.94 7.08
C ALA A 837 34.46 6.25 6.82
N PRO A 838 34.76 7.06 7.85
CA PRO A 838 35.46 8.32 7.69
C PRO A 838 36.98 8.12 7.61
N SER A 839 37.58 8.45 6.46
CA SER A 839 39.01 8.56 6.26
C SER A 839 39.56 9.95 6.65
N GLY A 840 38.68 10.96 6.81
CA GLY A 840 39.06 12.36 7.01
C GLY A 840 39.29 12.84 8.46
N THR A 841 39.01 14.12 8.68
CA THR A 841 39.41 14.89 9.88
C THR A 841 38.26 15.49 10.67
N ALA A 842 37.09 15.71 10.07
CA ALA A 842 35.93 16.25 10.75
C ALA A 842 35.37 15.28 11.81
N SER A 843 34.97 15.81 12.96
CA SER A 843 34.49 15.04 14.12
C SER A 843 33.10 14.42 13.94
N GLN A 844 32.28 15.02 13.06
CA GLN A 844 30.98 14.53 12.65
C GLN A 844 30.85 14.73 11.13
N ASN A 845 30.26 13.75 10.45
CA ASN A 845 30.22 13.65 9.00
C ASN A 845 28.79 13.37 8.57
N ASN A 846 28.23 14.21 7.69
CA ASN A 846 26.89 14.05 7.13
C ASN A 846 27.02 13.68 5.64
N PHE A 847 26.13 12.83 5.13
CA PHE A 847 26.16 12.32 3.76
C PHE A 847 24.78 11.91 3.26
N THR A 848 24.66 11.80 1.93
CA THR A 848 23.57 11.10 1.25
C THR A 848 24.11 9.81 0.65
N ILE A 849 23.37 8.71 0.78
CA ILE A 849 23.66 7.42 0.17
C ILE A 849 22.51 7.02 -0.77
N ASN A 850 22.82 6.37 -1.88
CA ASN A 850 21.85 5.78 -2.81
C ASN A 850 22.24 4.34 -3.13
N VAL A 851 21.24 3.48 -3.39
CA VAL A 851 21.45 2.15 -3.98
C VAL A 851 20.41 1.85 -5.07
N ASP A 852 20.90 1.38 -6.20
CA ASP A 852 20.13 0.85 -7.33
C ASP A 852 20.51 -0.62 -7.58
N LEU A 853 19.53 -1.45 -7.94
CA LEU A 853 19.72 -2.86 -8.34
C LEU A 853 19.26 -3.07 -9.78
N VAL A 854 20.15 -3.52 -10.66
CA VAL A 854 19.88 -3.76 -12.09
C VAL A 854 19.96 -5.27 -12.36
N THR A 855 18.83 -5.90 -12.72
CA THR A 855 18.67 -7.36 -12.75
C THR A 855 18.90 -7.98 -14.14
N GLU A 856 19.08 -9.30 -14.19
CA GLU A 856 19.33 -10.04 -15.43
C GLU A 856 18.10 -10.08 -16.37
N MET A 857 18.34 -10.05 -17.69
CA MET A 857 17.31 -10.01 -18.72
C MET A 857 16.50 -11.32 -18.80
N LYS A 858 15.19 -11.21 -18.53
CA LYS A 858 14.21 -12.30 -18.65
C LYS A 858 13.77 -12.45 -20.12
N ASP A 859 13.14 -13.56 -20.47
CA ASP A 859 12.67 -13.77 -21.85
C ASP A 859 11.46 -12.85 -22.16
N PRO A 860 11.39 -12.25 -23.36
CA PRO A 860 10.21 -11.51 -23.78
C PRO A 860 9.06 -12.48 -24.06
N ASP A 861 7.88 -12.23 -23.50
CA ASP A 861 6.65 -12.92 -23.94
C ASP A 861 6.22 -12.32 -25.30
N LEU A 862 5.74 -13.16 -26.22
CA LEU A 862 5.60 -12.89 -27.65
C LEU A 862 4.14 -12.96 -28.16
N SER A 863 3.19 -13.05 -27.24
CA SER A 863 1.73 -12.91 -27.41
C SER A 863 1.15 -11.88 -28.41
N TRP A 864 1.75 -10.73 -28.78
CA TRP A 864 1.22 -9.91 -29.92
C TRP A 864 1.46 -10.57 -31.27
N MET A 865 2.38 -11.55 -31.32
CA MET A 865 2.56 -12.41 -32.47
C MET A 865 1.49 -13.51 -32.55
N GLY A 866 0.76 -13.72 -31.45
CA GLY A 866 -0.45 -14.49 -31.39
C GLY A 866 -0.44 -15.74 -30.55
N SER A 867 -1.48 -16.55 -30.73
CA SER A 867 -1.61 -17.87 -30.14
C SER A 867 -0.46 -18.74 -30.64
N PHE A 868 0.27 -19.39 -29.73
CA PHE A 868 1.32 -20.34 -30.09
C PHE A 868 0.79 -21.38 -31.09
N VAL A 869 1.55 -21.66 -32.15
CA VAL A 869 1.25 -22.70 -33.13
C VAL A 869 2.11 -23.94 -32.84
N GLU A 870 3.43 -23.77 -32.95
CA GLU A 870 4.44 -24.81 -32.77
C GLU A 870 5.83 -24.14 -32.74
N SER A 871 6.82 -24.80 -32.14
CA SER A 871 8.23 -24.39 -32.24
C SER A 871 9.04 -25.42 -33.02
N HIS A 872 10.03 -24.95 -33.77
CA HIS A 872 11.04 -25.77 -34.40
C HIS A 872 12.39 -25.27 -33.93
N ASP A 873 13.06 -26.07 -33.12
CA ASP A 873 14.35 -25.75 -32.50
C ASP A 873 14.28 -24.37 -31.80
N ASP A 874 15.12 -23.38 -32.16
CA ASP A 874 15.16 -22.06 -31.49
C ASP A 874 14.15 -21.03 -32.04
N TRP A 875 13.20 -21.48 -32.89
CA TRP A 875 12.23 -20.62 -33.57
C TRP A 875 10.78 -21.02 -33.25
N THR A 876 10.03 -20.12 -32.63
CA THR A 876 8.61 -20.30 -32.36
C THR A 876 7.76 -19.67 -33.47
N ILE A 877 6.68 -20.36 -33.85
CA ILE A 877 5.64 -19.87 -34.74
C ILE A 877 4.44 -19.45 -33.89
N TYR A 878 4.03 -18.19 -34.02
CA TYR A 878 2.81 -17.68 -33.38
C TYR A 878 1.75 -17.33 -34.43
N SER A 879 0.47 -17.46 -34.08
CA SER A 879 -0.66 -17.13 -34.94
C SER A 879 -2.00 -16.82 -34.28
N GLN A 880 -2.48 -15.63 -34.58
CA GLN A 880 -3.73 -15.04 -34.17
C GLN A 880 -4.27 -14.24 -35.37
N GLY A 881 -4.42 -14.84 -36.58
CA GLY A 881 -5.13 -14.16 -37.70
C GLY A 881 -4.60 -14.17 -39.15
N GLY A 882 -3.51 -14.87 -39.47
CA GLY A 882 -2.87 -14.80 -40.80
C GLY A 882 -1.93 -13.60 -41.06
N LYS A 883 -0.72 -13.60 -40.49
CA LYS A 883 0.49 -12.83 -40.85
C LYS A 883 1.67 -13.55 -40.13
N CYS A 884 1.87 -14.83 -40.43
CA CYS A 884 2.78 -15.76 -39.73
C CYS A 884 4.12 -15.18 -39.31
N TYR A 885 4.33 -15.08 -38.00
CA TYR A 885 5.63 -14.75 -37.44
C TYR A 885 6.38 -16.04 -37.15
N ALA A 886 7.58 -16.12 -37.68
CA ALA A 886 8.66 -16.91 -37.12
C ALA A 886 9.44 -15.97 -36.21
N VAL A 887 9.68 -16.33 -34.95
CA VAL A 887 10.45 -15.50 -34.01
C VAL A 887 11.47 -16.33 -33.26
N THR A 888 12.61 -15.72 -33.00
CA THR A 888 13.65 -16.24 -32.12
C THR A 888 14.09 -15.14 -31.14
N ILE A 889 14.41 -15.54 -29.92
CA ILE A 889 14.84 -14.65 -28.83
C ILE A 889 16.37 -14.55 -28.87
N ALA A 890 16.93 -13.40 -28.49
CA ALA A 890 18.37 -13.21 -28.43
C ALA A 890 19.02 -14.27 -27.52
N GLN A 891 19.99 -14.99 -28.07
CA GLN A 891 20.77 -16.00 -27.37
C GLN A 891 21.95 -15.39 -26.62
N ASN A 892 22.42 -14.22 -27.08
CA ASN A 892 23.40 -13.40 -26.39
C ASN A 892 23.09 -11.91 -26.58
N VAL A 893 23.40 -11.10 -25.58
CA VAL A 893 23.27 -9.64 -25.57
C VAL A 893 24.51 -9.07 -24.90
N GLU A 894 25.19 -8.14 -25.57
CA GLU A 894 26.45 -7.55 -25.12
C GLU A 894 26.30 -6.01 -25.07
N PRO A 895 26.53 -5.35 -23.92
CA PRO A 895 26.70 -5.94 -22.59
C PRO A 895 25.43 -6.65 -22.08
N ASP A 896 25.57 -7.58 -21.12
CA ASP A 896 24.47 -8.35 -20.51
C ASP A 896 23.64 -7.56 -19.46
N ILE A 897 24.03 -6.30 -19.20
CA ILE A 897 23.51 -5.44 -18.13
C ILE A 897 23.20 -4.03 -18.64
N GLY A 898 22.23 -3.35 -18.01
CA GLY A 898 21.80 -1.97 -18.34
C GLY A 898 20.71 -1.86 -19.42
N TRP A 899 20.31 -2.98 -20.02
CA TRP A 899 19.13 -3.10 -20.87
C TRP A 899 17.84 -3.07 -20.03
N ARG A 900 16.67 -2.97 -20.68
CA ARG A 900 15.39 -3.28 -20.01
C ARG A 900 15.39 -4.74 -19.48
N PRO A 901 14.48 -5.14 -18.58
CA PRO A 901 14.41 -6.52 -18.05
C PRO A 901 14.06 -7.64 -19.05
N GLN A 902 14.16 -7.40 -20.35
CA GLN A 902 13.88 -8.34 -21.44
C GLN A 902 15.09 -8.52 -22.36
N LYS A 903 15.32 -9.76 -22.80
CA LYS A 903 16.12 -10.03 -24.00
C LYS A 903 15.39 -9.50 -25.25
N PRO A 904 16.08 -8.88 -26.22
CA PRO A 904 15.48 -8.53 -27.51
C PRO A 904 15.04 -9.76 -28.31
N TYR A 905 14.11 -9.60 -29.24
CA TYR A 905 13.69 -10.66 -30.18
C TYR A 905 13.80 -10.22 -31.64
N PHE A 906 14.02 -11.19 -32.53
CA PHE A 906 14.08 -11.03 -33.99
C PHE A 906 13.00 -11.86 -34.64
N TYR A 907 12.26 -11.29 -35.59
CA TYR A 907 11.13 -11.98 -36.18
C TYR A 907 10.92 -11.69 -37.67
N ILE A 908 10.30 -12.66 -38.33
CA ILE A 908 9.97 -12.69 -39.76
C ILE A 908 8.47 -12.90 -39.86
N GLY A 909 7.73 -11.84 -40.19
CA GLY A 909 6.29 -11.89 -40.40
C GLY A 909 5.92 -12.14 -41.86
N VAL A 910 4.92 -12.98 -42.12
CA VAL A 910 4.54 -13.44 -43.48
C VAL A 910 3.03 -13.34 -43.65
N GLU A 911 2.58 -12.37 -44.44
CA GLU A 911 1.22 -11.84 -44.44
C GLU A 911 0.13 -12.73 -45.06
N ARG A 912 -1.13 -12.26 -45.04
CA ARG A 912 -2.28 -13.03 -45.47
C ARG A 912 -3.36 -12.36 -46.38
N ALA A 913 -3.10 -11.21 -47.01
CA ALA A 913 -3.62 -10.84 -48.35
C ALA A 913 -3.33 -11.73 -49.64
N ASP A 914 -2.18 -11.59 -50.35
CA ASP A 914 -1.68 -12.36 -51.54
C ASP A 914 -0.18 -12.84 -51.53
N ALA A 915 0.87 -11.98 -51.62
CA ALA A 915 2.29 -12.34 -51.89
C ALA A 915 3.42 -12.31 -50.80
N SER A 916 3.64 -11.28 -49.93
CA SER A 916 4.96 -11.00 -49.25
C SER A 916 5.18 -11.15 -47.69
N ILE A 917 6.37 -10.68 -47.19
CA ILE A 917 7.07 -10.88 -45.88
C ILE A 917 7.66 -9.56 -45.28
N TRP A 918 7.73 -9.36 -43.96
CA TRP A 918 8.62 -8.39 -43.26
C TRP A 918 9.65 -9.10 -42.38
N ILE A 919 10.76 -8.41 -42.16
CA ILE A 919 11.74 -8.72 -41.13
C ILE A 919 11.85 -7.49 -40.25
N ALA A 920 11.77 -7.67 -38.93
CA ALA A 920 11.93 -6.59 -37.98
C ALA A 920 12.58 -7.07 -36.68
N LEU A 921 13.20 -6.11 -36.00
CA LEU A 921 13.79 -6.28 -34.69
C LEU A 921 12.87 -5.65 -33.64
N ASP A 922 12.85 -6.20 -32.44
CA ASP A 922 12.41 -5.42 -31.29
C ASP A 922 13.35 -4.23 -31.08
N GLN A 923 12.85 -3.11 -30.54
CA GLN A 923 13.73 -1.98 -30.25
C GLN A 923 14.68 -2.36 -29.11
N SER A 924 15.98 -2.30 -29.38
CA SER A 924 16.99 -2.27 -28.33
C SER A 924 16.85 -0.96 -27.54
N THR A 925 16.44 -1.07 -26.26
CA THR A 925 16.39 0.06 -25.33
C THR A 925 17.03 -0.29 -23.99
N LYS A 926 17.66 0.71 -23.37
CA LYS A 926 18.19 0.63 -22.01
C LYS A 926 17.08 0.64 -20.97
N ALA A 927 17.41 0.29 -19.73
CA ALA A 927 16.47 0.32 -18.60
C ALA A 927 15.75 1.69 -18.43
N GLY A 928 16.45 2.80 -18.72
CA GLY A 928 15.89 4.16 -18.68
C GLY A 928 15.05 4.58 -19.89
N GLY A 929 14.88 3.72 -20.91
CA GLY A 929 14.09 4.02 -22.11
C GLY A 929 14.88 4.57 -23.31
N ASP A 930 16.16 4.92 -23.14
CA ASP A 930 17.03 5.37 -24.24
C ASP A 930 17.25 4.30 -25.32
N THR A 931 17.48 4.72 -26.56
CA THR A 931 17.90 3.87 -27.67
C THR A 931 19.29 3.27 -27.40
N THR A 932 19.47 1.95 -27.55
CA THR A 932 20.77 1.31 -27.26
C THR A 932 21.82 1.51 -28.37
N TYR A 933 21.43 1.86 -29.60
CA TYR A 933 22.37 2.10 -30.72
C TYR A 933 22.44 3.57 -31.14
N LYS A 934 23.65 4.00 -31.48
CA LYS A 934 23.99 5.32 -32.02
C LYS A 934 23.56 5.45 -33.49
N ASN A 935 22.96 6.61 -33.83
CA ASN A 935 22.36 6.86 -35.14
C ASN A 935 23.38 6.69 -36.28
N GLY A 936 23.13 5.72 -37.17
CA GLY A 936 23.94 5.46 -38.36
C GLY A 936 25.06 4.41 -38.20
N GLU A 937 25.30 3.89 -36.99
CA GLU A 937 26.42 2.97 -36.71
C GLU A 937 25.97 1.49 -36.52
N VAL A 938 24.79 1.11 -37.03
CA VAL A 938 24.26 -0.27 -36.93
C VAL A 938 24.64 -1.13 -38.14
N SER A 939 25.19 -2.33 -37.89
CA SER A 939 25.50 -3.34 -38.91
C SER A 939 24.83 -4.68 -38.62
N VAL A 940 24.48 -5.43 -39.68
CA VAL A 940 23.84 -6.75 -39.60
C VAL A 940 24.69 -7.76 -40.35
N GLN A 941 24.93 -8.91 -39.72
CA GLN A 941 25.83 -9.93 -40.24
C GLN A 941 25.24 -11.33 -40.05
N VAL A 942 25.45 -12.20 -41.05
CA VAL A 942 25.21 -13.64 -40.91
C VAL A 942 26.56 -14.33 -41.02
N ASP A 943 26.98 -15.02 -39.95
CA ASP A 943 28.30 -15.65 -39.80
C ASP A 943 29.48 -14.70 -40.18
N GLY A 944 29.43 -13.45 -39.72
CA GLY A 944 30.45 -12.43 -40.02
C GLY A 944 30.41 -11.87 -41.45
N ARG A 945 29.38 -12.17 -42.24
CA ARG A 945 29.17 -11.57 -43.57
C ARG A 945 28.08 -10.51 -43.52
N TYR A 946 28.46 -9.28 -43.86
CA TYR A 946 27.56 -8.11 -43.88
C TYR A 946 26.38 -8.29 -44.85
N VAL A 947 25.19 -7.94 -44.37
CA VAL A 947 23.93 -7.95 -45.14
C VAL A 947 23.61 -6.52 -45.60
N PRO A 948 23.58 -6.23 -46.92
CA PRO A 948 23.40 -4.86 -47.41
C PRO A 948 21.95 -4.36 -47.27
N GLY A 949 21.78 -3.28 -46.52
CA GLY A 949 20.51 -2.55 -46.33
C GLY A 949 20.69 -1.36 -45.38
N GLU A 950 19.73 -0.43 -45.40
CA GLU A 950 19.70 0.72 -44.48
C GLU A 950 18.59 0.55 -43.42
N PHE A 951 18.85 1.07 -42.22
CA PHE A 951 17.88 1.12 -41.13
C PHE A 951 17.23 2.50 -41.04
N GLU A 952 15.92 2.58 -41.29
CA GLU A 952 15.10 3.72 -40.85
C GLU A 952 14.35 3.33 -39.57
N GLY A 953 14.94 3.65 -38.42
CA GLY A 953 14.34 3.44 -37.11
C GLY A 953 14.15 1.96 -36.75
N ARG A 954 12.91 1.45 -36.89
CA ARG A 954 12.50 0.10 -36.44
C ARG A 954 12.63 -0.99 -37.52
N GLN A 955 13.00 -0.65 -38.76
CA GLN A 955 12.94 -1.58 -39.89
C GLN A 955 14.23 -1.61 -40.73
N LEU A 956 14.64 -2.82 -41.08
CA LEU A 956 15.55 -3.11 -42.20
C LEU A 956 14.79 -2.90 -43.51
N LYS A 957 15.12 -1.85 -44.28
CA LYS A 957 14.56 -1.66 -45.62
C LYS A 957 15.48 -2.33 -46.66
N PRO A 958 14.97 -3.27 -47.48
CA PRO A 958 15.73 -3.80 -48.61
C PRO A 958 16.01 -2.75 -49.69
N LEU A 959 17.06 -2.97 -50.47
CA LEU A 959 17.42 -2.11 -51.60
C LEU A 959 16.54 -2.42 -52.82
N THR A 960 15.58 -1.56 -53.16
CA THR A 960 14.78 -1.73 -54.38
C THR A 960 15.55 -1.34 -55.66
N ARG A 961 15.12 -1.86 -56.82
CA ARG A 961 15.48 -1.32 -58.14
C ARG A 961 14.28 -0.65 -58.82
N ARG A 962 14.56 0.31 -59.71
CA ARG A 962 13.65 1.38 -60.18
C ARG A 962 12.34 0.98 -60.89
N ASN A 963 12.07 -0.31 -61.14
CA ASN A 963 10.94 -0.77 -61.97
C ASN A 963 9.82 -1.50 -61.19
N CYS A 964 9.81 -1.45 -59.85
CA CYS A 964 8.70 -1.96 -59.05
C CYS A 964 7.83 -0.80 -58.57
N ALA A 965 6.64 -0.61 -59.18
CA ALA A 965 5.65 0.42 -58.79
C ALA A 965 4.90 0.04 -57.49
N SER A 966 5.61 -0.53 -56.53
CA SER A 966 5.05 -1.26 -55.40
C SER A 966 6.12 -1.48 -54.33
N ASN A 967 5.87 -0.99 -53.11
CA ASN A 967 6.70 -1.24 -51.92
C ASN A 967 6.63 -2.72 -51.50
N SER A 968 7.05 -3.67 -52.34
CA SER A 968 6.71 -5.11 -52.21
C SER A 968 7.72 -6.12 -52.76
N CYS A 969 8.94 -5.71 -53.14
CA CYS A 969 10.00 -6.64 -53.56
C CYS A 969 11.23 -6.57 -52.64
N ILE A 970 11.41 -7.57 -51.76
CA ILE A 970 12.67 -7.77 -51.02
C ILE A 970 13.69 -8.31 -52.03
N ASP A 971 14.92 -7.80 -52.05
CA ASP A 971 15.98 -8.47 -52.81
C ASP A 971 16.34 -9.78 -52.10
N SER A 972 15.99 -10.89 -52.75
CA SER A 972 15.82 -12.19 -52.10
C SER A 972 17.11 -12.84 -51.60
N ASP A 973 18.28 -12.40 -52.07
CA ASP A 973 19.55 -13.07 -51.80
C ASP A 973 20.04 -12.91 -50.35
N ALA A 974 19.64 -11.84 -49.65
CA ALA A 974 19.93 -11.65 -48.23
C ALA A 974 19.28 -12.73 -47.34
N ILE A 975 18.00 -13.05 -47.58
CA ILE A 975 17.24 -14.04 -46.78
C ILE A 975 17.55 -15.47 -47.25
N ARG A 976 17.88 -15.67 -48.53
CA ARG A 976 18.32 -16.97 -49.09
C ARG A 976 19.61 -17.49 -48.46
N SER A 977 20.38 -16.66 -47.75
CA SER A 977 21.59 -17.07 -47.04
C SER A 977 21.31 -17.79 -45.71
N PHE A 978 20.17 -17.56 -45.07
CA PHE A 978 19.84 -18.12 -43.76
C PHE A 978 19.78 -19.66 -43.83
N ARG A 979 20.46 -20.35 -42.90
CA ARG A 979 20.61 -21.81 -42.85
C ARG A 979 20.48 -22.33 -41.43
N ASN A 980 20.06 -23.58 -41.30
CA ASN A 980 19.98 -24.27 -40.01
C ASN A 980 21.39 -24.45 -39.41
N GLY A 981 21.60 -24.04 -38.15
CA GLY A 981 22.91 -24.14 -37.47
C GLY A 981 23.85 -22.93 -37.66
N HIS A 982 23.32 -21.78 -38.07
CA HIS A 982 24.04 -20.52 -38.27
C HIS A 982 23.50 -19.40 -37.35
N TYR A 983 24.20 -18.26 -37.27
CA TYR A 983 23.79 -17.14 -36.41
C TYR A 983 23.65 -15.81 -37.16
N LEU A 984 22.65 -15.04 -36.73
CA LEU A 984 22.43 -13.65 -37.12
C LEU A 984 22.93 -12.74 -35.98
N GLU A 985 23.90 -11.88 -36.25
CA GLU A 985 24.40 -10.88 -35.30
C GLU A 985 24.04 -9.46 -35.77
N ILE A 986 23.62 -8.62 -34.83
CA ILE A 986 23.42 -7.19 -35.02
C ILE A 986 24.38 -6.47 -34.08
N THR A 987 25.10 -5.48 -34.61
CA THR A 987 26.17 -4.76 -33.90
C THR A 987 26.08 -3.26 -34.11
N GLY A 988 26.57 -2.48 -33.16
CA GLY A 988 26.76 -1.04 -33.29
C GLY A 988 27.46 -0.44 -32.08
N ALA A 989 27.43 0.89 -31.96
CA ALA A 989 27.97 1.62 -30.81
C ALA A 989 26.86 2.15 -29.88
N ASP A 990 27.16 2.23 -28.59
CA ASP A 990 26.31 2.82 -27.56
C ASP A 990 26.27 4.36 -27.68
N PRO A 991 25.10 5.03 -27.73
CA PRO A 991 25.02 6.48 -27.93
C PRO A 991 25.45 7.33 -26.72
N VAL A 992 25.79 6.71 -25.58
CA VAL A 992 26.22 7.40 -24.36
C VAL A 992 27.68 7.05 -23.99
N SER A 993 28.13 5.82 -24.27
CA SER A 993 29.48 5.36 -23.92
C SER A 993 30.42 5.07 -25.11
N ASP A 994 29.93 5.14 -26.36
CA ASP A 994 30.63 4.70 -27.58
C ASP A 994 31.13 3.23 -27.54
N GLY A 995 30.71 2.44 -26.56
CA GLY A 995 31.07 1.02 -26.43
C GLY A 995 30.38 0.12 -27.47
N ARG A 996 30.99 -1.03 -27.80
CA ARG A 996 30.35 -2.03 -28.67
C ARG A 996 29.07 -2.56 -28.01
N VAL A 997 28.00 -2.56 -28.78
CA VAL A 997 26.73 -3.21 -28.47
C VAL A 997 26.52 -4.33 -29.48
N ALA A 998 26.14 -5.52 -29.04
CA ALA A 998 25.86 -6.66 -29.92
C ALA A 998 24.66 -7.49 -29.44
N VAL A 999 23.90 -8.05 -30.38
CA VAL A 999 22.80 -8.98 -30.12
C VAL A 999 22.85 -10.14 -31.11
N SER A 1000 22.82 -11.38 -30.60
CA SER A 1000 22.95 -12.59 -31.42
C SER A 1000 21.69 -13.46 -31.37
N TYR A 1001 21.24 -13.92 -32.53
CA TYR A 1001 20.07 -14.77 -32.72
C TYR A 1001 20.44 -16.08 -33.41
N SER A 1002 19.88 -17.20 -32.95
CA SER A 1002 20.05 -18.50 -33.60
C SER A 1002 19.23 -18.59 -34.88
N LEU A 1003 19.73 -19.27 -35.91
CA LEU A 1003 18.95 -19.68 -37.09
C LEU A 1003 18.59 -21.18 -37.05
N SER A 1004 18.78 -21.85 -35.91
CA SER A 1004 18.38 -23.25 -35.71
C SER A 1004 16.86 -23.40 -35.83
N GLY A 1005 16.39 -24.26 -36.72
CA GLY A 1005 14.96 -24.48 -36.99
C GLY A 1005 14.29 -23.47 -37.93
N TYR A 1006 14.94 -22.34 -38.24
CA TYR A 1006 14.42 -21.30 -39.15
C TYR A 1006 13.78 -21.87 -40.43
N THR A 1007 14.46 -22.79 -41.11
CA THR A 1007 13.97 -23.36 -42.39
C THR A 1007 12.65 -24.12 -42.21
N LYS A 1008 12.52 -24.92 -41.14
CA LYS A 1008 11.28 -25.64 -40.81
C LYS A 1008 10.18 -24.63 -40.52
N SER A 1009 10.45 -23.66 -39.65
CA SER A 1009 9.49 -22.61 -39.29
C SER A 1009 9.03 -21.79 -40.50
N ALA A 1010 9.94 -21.38 -41.39
CA ALA A 1010 9.59 -20.64 -42.61
C ALA A 1010 8.79 -21.48 -43.63
N GLN A 1011 9.14 -22.76 -43.83
CA GLN A 1011 8.33 -23.68 -44.67
C GLN A 1011 6.92 -23.88 -44.08
N ARG A 1012 6.84 -24.12 -42.77
CA ARG A 1012 5.59 -24.32 -42.04
C ARG A 1012 4.70 -23.08 -42.05
N ILE A 1013 5.32 -21.92 -41.93
CA ILE A 1013 4.67 -20.62 -42.10
C ILE A 1013 4.16 -20.41 -43.52
N ASN A 1014 4.82 -20.90 -44.56
CA ASN A 1014 4.26 -20.85 -45.91
C ASN A 1014 3.05 -21.80 -46.09
N GLN A 1015 3.00 -22.93 -45.38
CA GLN A 1015 1.82 -23.81 -45.35
C GLN A 1015 0.65 -23.15 -44.62
N ILE A 1016 0.89 -22.64 -43.40
CA ILE A 1016 -0.16 -22.08 -42.52
C ILE A 1016 -0.57 -20.69 -42.98
N CYS A 1017 0.37 -19.90 -43.52
CA CYS A 1017 0.14 -18.56 -44.01
C CYS A 1017 0.15 -18.37 -45.53
N GLY A 1018 0.06 -19.46 -46.30
CA GLY A 1018 -0.45 -19.47 -47.68
C GLY A 1018 0.28 -18.56 -48.67
N ALA A 1019 1.55 -18.26 -48.44
CA ALA A 1019 2.33 -17.40 -49.32
C ALA A 1019 2.54 -18.07 -50.68
N ARG A 1020 2.11 -17.41 -51.76
CA ARG A 1020 2.28 -17.90 -53.14
C ARG A 1020 3.70 -17.71 -53.70
N ALA A 1021 4.66 -17.34 -52.86
CA ALA A 1021 6.02 -16.97 -53.25
C ALA A 1021 7.06 -18.02 -52.82
N ASN A 1022 7.95 -18.41 -53.75
CA ASN A 1022 9.10 -19.27 -53.46
C ASN A 1022 10.27 -18.47 -52.84
N TRP A 1023 10.07 -17.95 -51.62
CA TRP A 1023 11.13 -17.27 -50.84
C TRP A 1023 11.91 -18.21 -49.92
N VAL A 1024 11.45 -19.46 -49.75
CA VAL A 1024 12.15 -20.57 -49.09
C VAL A 1024 12.44 -21.65 -50.14
N TRP A 1025 13.56 -22.36 -50.01
CA TRP A 1025 13.91 -23.45 -50.94
C TRP A 1025 12.97 -24.65 -50.78
N ASN A 1026 12.44 -25.14 -51.90
CA ASN A 1026 11.90 -26.49 -52.05
C ASN A 1026 13.02 -27.42 -52.55
N LYS A 1027 13.81 -27.98 -51.63
CA LYS A 1027 14.62 -29.19 -51.79
C LYS A 1027 14.76 -29.87 -50.43
#